data_AF-A0A1V9GDA7-F1
#
_entry.id   AF-A0A1V9GDA7-F1
#
_cell.length_a   1.000
_cell.length_b   1.000
_cell.length_c   1.000
_cell.angle_alpha   90.00
_cell.angle_beta   90.00
_cell.angle_gamma   90.00
#
_symmetry.space_group_name_H-M   'P 1'
#
loop_
_entity.id
_entity.type
_entity.pdbx_description
1 polymer ?
#
loop_
_entity_poly.entity_id
_entity_poly.type
_entity_poly.pdbx_seq_one_letter_code
_entity_poly.pdbx_strand_id
1 'polypeptide(L)'
;MSKLNLITEQEANERFQILKYIRGKLGKTGRYLLLEGNVEMEGDTDLQVLCSNAKANGVIVHGDLTIKGILYQPDIDHGETLFVTGNVNAKSVNKGGAEFYILGNLAVEQTIYGYYNHGSLVVEGDTEAVTIFAEDHYFRFGGDVQGLVIDTGKIDGVEADYKTTEPLLDELIKNDHYSDTGTLSQYINTGRHIVDPEYISALKRNWVYDAANTVAAKPQLISLPEARDRFNLNRYEPFGEFNFDKIILLDGHAFIDGDLNQEWTAKTLEALGEGPGLNDTLILVNGTLTVAGAIRPSDESFPFLLVLGNVQCDVLLSYDECIHITGDADITYAFDGNYNDGSIVIEGKTRVPYVLNSDHSSRIDPEGAILINYFGDFDDFFDYDYTRKDFERVIVSSVLDQKGRIIPPAFIKLLKAGKSPLKKGARPARLILEEELKKTGTATADVVELDLSGKKLKEFPLALTKLTSLRKLILNDNYIESIPAGISNLANLEEFHVEKCGLKNLAPEIGLLPNLKILNVANNGELALPESINKLSSLRTLNISYNKGFGLPGDVGKLTSLEELICYQCSTAAPIEFPPAITRLKGLKCLLMGSNSILSVPESFLELQNLEELNLNGSLSYLNALPAFSKLKNLKVLHASGLINYTASPAAKQSLLRSFFTITSLEVLHLDRHGERKEKFIKMNEFEEMQNNLAHDPERLAELNARLTRVPNIVYGDGKKGTLREALKAEQLEGISNLRNLKVLDLSFNGLTSLPEEIFALKGLRSLDLQYNRLPADEQLKISSNLPGCEINFQHNAG
;
A
#
# COMPACT_ATOMS: atom_id res chain seq x y z
N MET A 1 28.82 11.44 -23.82
CA MET A 1 30.09 10.76 -24.18
C MET A 1 31.25 11.71 -23.92
N SER A 2 31.77 11.68 -22.69
CA SER A 2 33.10 12.21 -22.36
C SER A 2 34.16 11.46 -23.19
N LYS A 3 35.30 12.11 -23.46
CA LYS A 3 36.41 11.50 -24.22
C LYS A 3 36.77 10.15 -23.59
N LEU A 4 36.56 9.06 -24.35
CA LEU A 4 37.06 7.73 -24.00
C LEU A 4 38.58 7.84 -23.76
N ASN A 5 39.02 7.54 -22.55
CA ASN A 5 40.42 7.66 -22.18
C ASN A 5 41.14 6.36 -22.58
N LEU A 6 41.80 6.38 -23.73
CA LEU A 6 42.57 5.25 -24.23
C LEU A 6 44.03 5.40 -23.82
N ILE A 7 44.54 4.42 -23.07
CA ILE A 7 45.95 4.35 -22.69
C ILE A 7 46.66 3.24 -23.48
N THR A 8 47.96 3.42 -23.71
CA THR A 8 48.76 2.40 -24.38
C THR A 8 49.10 1.24 -23.44
N GLU A 9 49.43 0.07 -23.96
CA GLU A 9 49.94 -1.06 -23.16
C GLU A 9 51.16 -0.67 -22.31
N GLN A 10 52.05 0.19 -22.84
CA GLN A 10 53.20 0.70 -22.08
C GLN A 10 52.74 1.50 -20.86
N GLU A 11 51.82 2.44 -21.05
CA GLU A 11 51.27 3.27 -19.97
C GLU A 11 50.47 2.45 -18.95
N ALA A 12 49.66 1.51 -19.42
CA ALA A 12 48.93 0.58 -18.55
C ALA A 12 49.89 -0.27 -17.70
N ASN A 13 51.02 -0.70 -18.28
CA ASN A 13 52.02 -1.45 -17.54
C ASN A 13 52.84 -0.59 -16.57
N GLU A 14 53.16 0.66 -16.93
CA GLU A 14 53.84 1.60 -16.05
C GLU A 14 52.96 1.95 -14.83
N ARG A 15 51.65 2.11 -15.04
CA ARG A 15 50.71 2.51 -13.99
C ARG A 15 50.21 1.35 -13.13
N PHE A 16 49.87 0.23 -13.74
CA PHE A 16 49.15 -0.86 -13.06
C PHE A 16 49.91 -2.19 -13.07
N GLN A 17 51.09 -2.23 -13.71
CA GLN A 17 51.85 -3.47 -13.89
C GLN A 17 51.04 -4.55 -14.60
N ILE A 18 50.19 -4.15 -15.54
CA ILE A 18 49.17 -5.00 -16.18
C ILE A 18 49.72 -6.29 -16.79
N LEU A 19 50.98 -6.31 -17.25
CA LEU A 19 51.65 -7.49 -17.80
C LEU A 19 51.92 -8.59 -16.76
N LYS A 20 51.75 -8.31 -15.46
CA LYS A 20 51.75 -9.33 -14.40
C LYS A 20 50.45 -10.14 -14.37
N TYR A 21 49.36 -9.51 -14.77
CA TYR A 21 48.00 -9.99 -14.56
C TYR A 21 47.38 -10.53 -15.86
N ILE A 22 47.68 -9.87 -16.97
CA ILE A 22 47.20 -10.24 -18.30
C ILE A 22 48.39 -10.74 -19.15
N ARG A 23 48.31 -11.98 -19.64
CA ARG A 23 49.36 -12.71 -20.37
C ARG A 23 49.48 -12.31 -21.84
N GLY A 24 48.47 -11.66 -22.41
CA GLY A 24 48.46 -11.22 -23.81
C GLY A 24 49.48 -10.11 -24.09
N LYS A 25 50.50 -10.37 -24.93
CA LYS A 25 51.40 -9.32 -25.44
C LYS A 25 50.81 -8.72 -26.71
N LEU A 26 50.10 -7.60 -26.60
CA LEU A 26 49.50 -6.90 -27.75
C LEU A 26 50.53 -6.05 -28.52
N GLY A 27 51.72 -5.86 -27.94
CA GLY A 27 52.82 -5.12 -28.55
C GLY A 27 52.54 -3.61 -28.63
N LYS A 28 53.31 -2.89 -29.46
CA LYS A 28 53.26 -1.40 -29.54
C LYS A 28 51.92 -0.81 -29.99
N THR A 29 50.93 -1.64 -30.35
CA THR A 29 49.62 -1.22 -30.84
C THR A 29 48.48 -1.48 -29.84
N GLY A 30 48.73 -2.17 -28.73
CA GLY A 30 47.72 -2.47 -27.71
C GLY A 30 47.22 -1.22 -27.00
N ARG A 31 45.90 -1.06 -26.91
CA ARG A 31 45.23 0.05 -26.23
C ARG A 31 44.18 -0.46 -25.27
N TYR A 32 44.10 0.13 -24.08
CA TYR A 32 43.10 -0.18 -23.08
C TYR A 32 42.18 1.01 -22.87
N LEU A 33 40.88 0.75 -22.74
CA LEU A 33 39.93 1.75 -22.25
C LEU A 33 40.11 1.88 -20.74
N LEU A 34 40.58 3.04 -20.29
CA LEU A 34 40.76 3.33 -18.87
C LEU A 34 39.56 4.07 -18.30
N LEU A 35 38.96 3.51 -17.27
CA LEU A 35 37.90 4.09 -16.47
C LEU A 35 38.45 4.33 -15.06
N GLU A 36 38.39 5.57 -14.59
CA GLU A 36 38.98 6.02 -13.31
C GLU A 36 37.87 6.22 -12.26
N GLY A 37 38.13 5.77 -11.03
CA GLY A 37 37.17 5.83 -9.93
C GLY A 37 36.15 4.70 -9.95
N ASN A 38 35.10 4.81 -9.14
CA ASN A 38 34.03 3.81 -9.09
C ASN A 38 33.12 3.98 -10.31
N VAL A 39 33.03 2.91 -11.10
CA VAL A 39 32.34 2.87 -12.38
C VAL A 39 31.03 2.11 -12.23
N GLU A 40 29.95 2.74 -12.65
CA GLU A 40 28.63 2.12 -12.69
C GLU A 40 28.13 2.03 -14.14
N MET A 41 27.71 0.83 -14.54
CA MET A 41 27.16 0.56 -15.87
C MET A 41 25.69 0.14 -15.74
N GLU A 42 24.82 0.97 -16.32
CA GLU A 42 23.38 0.74 -16.37
C GLU A 42 23.05 -0.33 -17.43
N GLY A 43 22.75 -1.55 -16.97
CA GLY A 43 22.34 -2.67 -17.81
C GLY A 43 23.46 -3.68 -18.13
N ASP A 44 23.22 -4.52 -19.14
CA ASP A 44 24.15 -5.55 -19.56
C ASP A 44 25.36 -4.94 -20.28
N THR A 45 26.55 -5.42 -19.94
CA THR A 45 27.83 -4.95 -20.45
C THR A 45 28.48 -6.04 -21.28
N ASP A 46 28.37 -5.92 -22.59
CA ASP A 46 29.13 -6.72 -23.56
C ASP A 46 30.50 -6.06 -23.79
N LEU A 47 31.57 -6.74 -23.35
CA LEU A 47 32.93 -6.22 -23.48
C LEU A 47 33.39 -6.10 -24.94
N GLN A 48 32.94 -6.98 -25.83
CA GLN A 48 33.29 -6.88 -27.25
C GLN A 48 32.67 -5.63 -27.87
N VAL A 49 31.39 -5.36 -27.56
CA VAL A 49 30.71 -4.14 -28.02
C VAL A 49 31.39 -2.90 -27.44
N LEU A 50 31.69 -2.91 -26.14
CA LEU A 50 32.33 -1.79 -25.45
C LEU A 50 33.71 -1.47 -26.04
N CYS A 51 34.56 -2.48 -26.21
CA CYS A 51 35.91 -2.31 -26.73
C CYS A 51 35.93 -2.02 -28.24
N SER A 52 35.04 -2.60 -29.04
CA SER A 52 34.91 -2.30 -30.47
C SER A 52 34.54 -0.83 -30.70
N ASN A 53 33.59 -0.31 -29.91
CA ASN A 53 33.21 1.10 -29.96
C ASN A 53 34.37 2.03 -29.54
N ALA A 54 35.17 1.60 -28.57
CA ALA A 54 36.32 2.37 -28.08
C ALA A 54 37.60 2.16 -28.91
N LYS A 55 37.64 1.19 -29.84
CA LYS A 55 38.87 0.72 -30.51
C LYS A 55 39.96 0.32 -29.50
N ALA A 56 39.55 -0.37 -28.44
CA ALA A 56 40.41 -0.89 -27.38
C ALA A 56 40.52 -2.42 -27.48
N ASN A 57 41.56 -2.98 -26.86
CA ASN A 57 41.80 -4.41 -26.74
C ASN A 57 41.34 -4.97 -25.38
N GLY A 58 40.94 -4.09 -24.47
CA GLY A 58 40.49 -4.44 -23.14
C GLY A 58 40.09 -3.21 -22.34
N VAL A 59 39.57 -3.43 -21.15
CA VAL A 59 39.11 -2.40 -20.21
C VAL A 59 39.92 -2.48 -18.93
N ILE A 60 40.37 -1.33 -18.44
CA ILE A 60 40.98 -1.16 -17.13
C ILE A 60 40.04 -0.28 -16.30
N VAL A 61 39.60 -0.78 -15.16
CA VAL A 61 38.87 0.00 -14.16
C VAL A 61 39.78 0.21 -12.96
N HIS A 62 40.17 1.46 -12.74
CA HIS A 62 40.94 1.85 -11.56
C HIS A 62 39.99 2.34 -10.44
N GLY A 63 39.35 1.38 -9.78
CA GLY A 63 38.30 1.58 -8.77
C GLY A 63 37.34 0.38 -8.76
N ASP A 64 36.18 0.55 -8.14
CA ASP A 64 35.14 -0.48 -8.15
C ASP A 64 34.36 -0.47 -9.47
N LEU A 65 33.89 -1.63 -9.91
CA LEU A 65 33.03 -1.79 -11.09
C LEU A 65 31.69 -2.38 -10.65
N THR A 66 30.62 -1.63 -10.82
CA THR A 66 29.25 -2.10 -10.61
C THR A 66 28.52 -2.18 -11.94
N ILE A 67 28.05 -3.37 -12.31
CA ILE A 67 27.24 -3.62 -13.50
C ILE A 67 25.86 -4.05 -13.02
N LYS A 68 24.83 -3.23 -13.27
CA LYS A 68 23.45 -3.54 -12.85
C LYS A 68 22.84 -4.72 -13.59
N GLY A 69 23.42 -5.08 -14.75
CA GLY A 69 23.07 -6.25 -15.53
C GLY A 69 24.18 -7.29 -15.55
N ILE A 70 24.38 -7.91 -16.71
CA ILE A 70 25.32 -9.02 -16.91
C ILE A 70 26.66 -8.47 -17.41
N LEU A 71 27.76 -8.92 -16.82
CA LEU A 71 29.08 -8.76 -17.40
C LEU A 71 29.31 -9.92 -18.39
N TYR A 72 29.33 -9.61 -19.68
CA TYR A 72 29.37 -10.60 -20.74
C TYR A 72 30.60 -10.43 -21.62
N GLN A 73 31.23 -11.56 -21.92
CA GLN A 73 32.19 -11.71 -23.01
C GLN A 73 31.74 -12.82 -23.96
N PRO A 74 31.65 -12.53 -25.27
CA PRO A 74 31.25 -13.52 -26.27
C PRO A 74 32.27 -14.64 -26.45
N ASP A 75 31.80 -15.69 -27.12
CA ASP A 75 32.59 -16.85 -27.51
C ASP A 75 33.58 -16.51 -28.63
N ILE A 76 34.76 -16.02 -28.25
CA ILE A 76 35.82 -15.65 -29.19
C ILE A 76 37.19 -16.04 -28.66
N ASP A 77 38.06 -16.50 -29.56
CA ASP A 77 39.48 -16.70 -29.29
C ASP A 77 40.14 -15.37 -28.93
N HIS A 78 40.80 -15.31 -27.76
CA HIS A 78 41.58 -14.15 -27.32
C HIS A 78 40.79 -12.83 -27.34
N GLY A 79 39.58 -12.85 -26.77
CA GLY A 79 38.70 -11.67 -26.65
C GLY A 79 39.25 -10.53 -25.77
N GLU A 80 38.39 -9.57 -25.45
CA GLU A 80 38.80 -8.36 -24.74
C GLU A 80 39.00 -8.57 -23.24
N THR A 81 40.16 -8.15 -22.74
CA THR A 81 40.54 -8.40 -21.34
C THR A 81 39.88 -7.39 -20.41
N LEU A 82 39.60 -7.79 -19.18
CA LEU A 82 39.12 -6.91 -18.12
C LEU A 82 40.10 -6.92 -16.95
N PHE A 83 40.57 -5.75 -16.54
CA PHE A 83 41.38 -5.57 -15.33
C PHE A 83 40.71 -4.58 -14.39
N VAL A 84 40.43 -4.98 -13.16
CA VAL A 84 39.78 -4.15 -12.14
C VAL A 84 40.64 -4.10 -10.89
N THR A 85 40.98 -2.90 -10.43
CA THR A 85 41.80 -2.74 -9.22
C THR A 85 41.01 -2.77 -7.91
N GLY A 86 39.69 -2.56 -7.98
CA GLY A 86 38.75 -2.64 -6.85
C GLY A 86 37.82 -3.84 -6.94
N ASN A 87 36.64 -3.71 -6.33
CA ASN A 87 35.61 -4.75 -6.30
C ASN A 87 34.78 -4.76 -7.58
N VAL A 88 34.21 -5.93 -7.91
CA VAL A 88 33.27 -6.08 -9.01
C VAL A 88 31.93 -6.58 -8.47
N ASN A 89 30.86 -5.84 -8.77
CA ASN A 89 29.48 -6.26 -8.51
C ASN A 89 28.77 -6.44 -9.85
N ALA A 90 28.12 -7.59 -10.06
CA ALA A 90 27.32 -7.84 -11.26
C ALA A 90 26.10 -8.71 -10.95
N LYS A 91 25.07 -8.63 -11.78
CA LYS A 91 23.95 -9.58 -11.67
C LYS A 91 24.39 -10.99 -12.08
N SER A 92 25.16 -11.13 -13.15
CA SER A 92 25.80 -12.37 -13.59
C SER A 92 27.11 -12.06 -14.30
N VAL A 93 28.04 -13.01 -14.29
CA VAL A 93 29.28 -12.93 -15.07
C VAL A 93 29.31 -14.12 -16.02
N ASN A 94 29.29 -13.83 -17.32
CA ASN A 94 29.36 -14.84 -18.36
C ASN A 94 30.60 -14.60 -19.23
N LYS A 95 31.60 -15.47 -19.10
CA LYS A 95 32.97 -15.23 -19.55
C LYS A 95 33.39 -16.20 -20.65
N GLY A 96 33.79 -15.63 -21.79
CA GLY A 96 34.36 -16.34 -22.93
C GLY A 96 35.89 -16.47 -22.87
N GLY A 97 36.57 -16.39 -24.02
CA GLY A 97 37.96 -16.81 -24.19
C GLY A 97 39.09 -15.86 -23.75
N ALA A 98 38.84 -14.79 -22.98
CA ALA A 98 39.90 -13.83 -22.59
C ALA A 98 40.17 -13.78 -21.06
N GLU A 99 41.12 -12.95 -20.64
CA GLU A 99 41.51 -12.83 -19.22
C GLU A 99 40.72 -11.73 -18.52
N PHE A 100 40.04 -12.10 -17.42
CA PHE A 100 39.46 -11.18 -16.44
C PHE A 100 40.30 -11.28 -15.18
N TYR A 101 40.72 -10.14 -14.66
CA TYR A 101 41.57 -10.09 -13.48
C TYR A 101 41.08 -9.00 -12.54
N ILE A 102 40.72 -9.40 -11.33
CA ILE A 102 40.09 -8.56 -10.32
C ILE A 102 40.97 -8.59 -9.08
N LEU A 103 41.47 -7.43 -8.65
CA LEU A 103 42.30 -7.34 -7.43
C LEU A 103 41.46 -7.30 -6.14
N GLY A 104 40.21 -6.82 -6.21
CA GLY A 104 39.27 -6.82 -5.10
C GLY A 104 38.36 -8.04 -5.07
N ASN A 105 37.20 -7.90 -4.43
CA ASN A 105 36.18 -8.93 -4.32
C ASN A 105 35.32 -9.00 -5.59
N LEU A 106 34.76 -10.17 -5.87
CA LEU A 106 33.78 -10.38 -6.93
C LEU A 106 32.45 -10.84 -6.29
N ALA A 107 31.42 -9.98 -6.33
CA ALA A 107 30.08 -10.34 -5.87
C ALA A 107 29.11 -10.41 -7.05
N VAL A 108 28.46 -11.55 -7.19
CA VAL A 108 27.57 -11.87 -8.30
C VAL A 108 26.23 -12.35 -7.77
N GLU A 109 25.16 -11.62 -8.07
CA GLU A 109 23.83 -11.91 -7.51
C GLU A 109 23.28 -13.29 -7.94
N GLN A 110 23.77 -13.82 -9.07
CA GLN A 110 23.29 -15.04 -9.68
C GLN A 110 24.49 -15.95 -10.03
N THR A 111 24.88 -16.00 -11.31
CA THR A 111 25.77 -17.04 -11.82
C THR A 111 27.09 -16.46 -12.33
N ILE A 112 28.20 -17.10 -11.94
CA ILE A 112 29.49 -17.00 -12.63
C ILE A 112 29.62 -18.19 -13.56
N TYR A 113 29.77 -17.96 -14.86
CA TYR A 113 29.84 -19.00 -15.87
C TYR A 113 31.01 -18.78 -16.85
N GLY A 114 31.73 -19.87 -17.16
CA GLY A 114 32.76 -19.92 -18.18
C GLY A 114 32.53 -21.14 -19.08
N TYR A 115 32.64 -20.96 -20.40
CA TYR A 115 32.19 -21.90 -21.43
C TYR A 115 33.09 -22.07 -22.69
N TYR A 116 34.34 -21.58 -22.70
CA TYR A 116 35.27 -21.55 -23.85
C TYR A 116 36.78 -21.41 -23.54
N ASN A 117 37.60 -22.33 -24.05
CA ASN A 117 38.83 -22.79 -23.40
C ASN A 117 40.15 -21.97 -23.58
N HIS A 118 40.11 -20.62 -23.57
CA HIS A 118 41.30 -19.79 -23.87
C HIS A 118 41.62 -18.58 -22.96
N GLY A 119 41.02 -18.48 -21.77
CA GLY A 119 41.31 -17.39 -20.82
C GLY A 119 41.05 -17.75 -19.36
N SER A 120 41.44 -16.86 -18.44
CA SER A 120 41.27 -17.07 -16.99
C SER A 120 40.42 -15.99 -16.33
N LEU A 121 39.53 -16.36 -15.40
CA LEU A 121 38.99 -15.40 -14.43
C LEU A 121 39.81 -15.53 -13.16
N VAL A 122 40.53 -14.48 -12.79
CA VAL A 122 41.33 -14.43 -11.57
C VAL A 122 40.75 -13.36 -10.66
N VAL A 123 40.45 -13.72 -9.42
CA VAL A 123 40.01 -12.80 -8.36
C VAL A 123 40.99 -12.96 -7.21
N GLU A 124 41.64 -11.90 -6.77
CA GLU A 124 42.56 -11.95 -5.63
C GLU A 124 41.83 -11.90 -4.29
N GLY A 125 40.68 -11.20 -4.23
CA GLY A 125 39.80 -11.13 -3.05
C GLY A 125 38.74 -12.23 -3.00
N ASP A 126 37.74 -12.01 -2.16
CA ASP A 126 36.65 -12.97 -1.94
C ASP A 126 35.70 -13.01 -3.15
N THR A 127 35.14 -14.18 -3.43
CA THR A 127 34.16 -14.38 -4.50
C THR A 127 32.85 -14.88 -3.93
N GLU A 128 31.77 -14.13 -4.14
CA GLU A 128 30.41 -14.52 -3.79
C GLU A 128 29.58 -14.67 -5.06
N ALA A 129 28.95 -15.83 -5.24
CA ALA A 129 27.93 -16.04 -6.25
C ALA A 129 26.90 -17.05 -5.75
N VAL A 130 25.65 -16.99 -6.25
CA VAL A 130 24.69 -18.07 -5.94
C VAL A 130 25.16 -19.39 -6.58
N THR A 131 25.72 -19.34 -7.78
CA THR A 131 26.31 -20.52 -8.42
C THR A 131 27.54 -20.14 -9.24
N ILE A 132 28.60 -20.94 -9.12
CA ILE A 132 29.81 -20.86 -9.92
C ILE A 132 29.88 -22.12 -10.77
N PHE A 133 29.74 -21.96 -12.08
CA PHE A 133 29.79 -23.06 -13.03
C PHE A 133 30.98 -22.88 -13.98
N ALA A 134 31.99 -23.72 -13.83
CA ALA A 134 33.14 -23.74 -14.73
C ALA A 134 33.00 -24.90 -15.71
N GLU A 135 32.74 -24.59 -16.98
CA GLU A 135 32.73 -25.56 -18.06
C GLU A 135 33.97 -25.34 -18.94
N ASP A 136 34.96 -26.23 -18.76
CA ASP A 136 36.20 -26.22 -19.55
C ASP A 136 36.96 -24.87 -19.52
N HIS A 137 36.89 -24.16 -18.39
CA HIS A 137 37.55 -22.85 -18.17
C HIS A 137 38.44 -22.87 -16.92
N TYR A 138 39.38 -21.92 -16.89
CA TYR A 138 40.27 -21.73 -15.74
C TYR A 138 39.81 -20.58 -14.84
N PHE A 139 39.31 -20.91 -13.65
CA PHE A 139 39.04 -19.93 -12.59
C PHE A 139 40.11 -20.03 -11.51
N ARG A 140 40.56 -18.89 -11.00
CA ARG A 140 41.46 -18.82 -9.86
C ARG A 140 40.92 -17.81 -8.86
N PHE A 141 40.55 -18.27 -7.69
CA PHE A 141 40.06 -17.43 -6.61
C PHE A 141 41.11 -17.42 -5.49
N GLY A 142 41.57 -16.22 -5.13
CA GLY A 142 42.64 -16.00 -4.15
C GLY A 142 42.14 -15.87 -2.72
N GLY A 143 40.92 -15.36 -2.54
CA GLY A 143 40.19 -15.29 -1.28
C GLY A 143 39.12 -16.37 -1.14
N ASP A 144 38.20 -16.19 -0.18
CA ASP A 144 37.17 -17.17 0.12
C ASP A 144 36.12 -17.21 -1.01
N VAL A 145 35.63 -18.41 -1.32
CA VAL A 145 34.63 -18.62 -2.37
C VAL A 145 33.33 -19.11 -1.75
N GLN A 146 32.27 -18.32 -1.92
CA GLN A 146 30.93 -18.61 -1.43
C GLN A 146 29.97 -18.79 -2.59
N GLY A 147 29.28 -19.93 -2.62
CA GLY A 147 28.33 -20.28 -3.67
C GLY A 147 28.26 -21.78 -3.93
N LEU A 148 27.24 -22.21 -4.66
CA LEU A 148 27.21 -23.57 -5.17
C LEU A 148 28.24 -23.69 -6.31
N VAL A 149 29.34 -24.40 -6.07
CA VAL A 149 30.38 -24.64 -7.09
C VAL A 149 30.07 -25.93 -7.82
N ILE A 150 29.89 -25.82 -9.13
CA ILE A 150 29.66 -26.92 -10.05
C ILE A 150 30.85 -26.93 -11.01
N ASP A 151 31.65 -27.99 -10.97
CA ASP A 151 32.91 -28.06 -11.72
C ASP A 151 32.90 -29.17 -12.76
N THR A 152 33.13 -28.76 -14.02
CA THR A 152 33.49 -29.65 -15.13
C THR A 152 34.80 -29.20 -15.81
N GLY A 153 35.44 -28.15 -15.28
CA GLY A 153 36.66 -27.49 -15.76
C GLY A 153 37.78 -27.47 -14.71
N LYS A 154 38.57 -26.39 -14.63
CA LYS A 154 39.63 -26.25 -13.61
C LYS A 154 39.41 -24.99 -12.76
N ILE A 155 39.12 -25.19 -11.47
CA ILE A 155 39.02 -24.11 -10.49
C ILE A 155 40.13 -24.25 -9.45
N ASP A 156 41.09 -23.31 -9.43
CA ASP A 156 42.18 -23.25 -8.44
C ASP A 156 41.80 -22.27 -7.30
N GLY A 157 42.04 -22.65 -6.05
CA GLY A 157 41.81 -21.78 -4.88
C GLY A 157 40.45 -21.92 -4.19
N VAL A 158 39.70 -22.97 -4.52
CA VAL A 158 38.50 -23.39 -3.77
C VAL A 158 38.83 -24.66 -3.00
N GLU A 159 38.62 -24.70 -1.68
CA GLU A 159 38.63 -25.95 -0.90
C GLU A 159 37.35 -26.74 -1.18
N ALA A 160 37.24 -27.31 -2.38
CA ALA A 160 36.19 -28.28 -2.66
C ALA A 160 36.58 -29.61 -1.99
N ASP A 161 35.93 -29.98 -0.89
CA ASP A 161 35.90 -31.38 -0.47
C ASP A 161 35.13 -32.15 -1.57
N TYR A 162 35.85 -32.83 -2.46
CA TYR A 162 35.32 -33.61 -3.59
C TYR A 162 34.41 -34.78 -3.17
N LYS A 163 33.98 -34.82 -1.90
CA LYS A 163 32.98 -35.74 -1.33
C LYS A 163 31.58 -35.12 -1.16
N THR A 164 31.42 -33.81 -1.31
CA THR A 164 30.11 -33.11 -1.31
C THR A 164 29.75 -32.55 -2.69
N THR A 165 30.42 -32.99 -3.75
CA THR A 165 29.87 -32.85 -5.10
C THR A 165 28.67 -33.78 -5.21
N GLU A 166 27.48 -33.24 -4.94
CA GLU A 166 26.27 -33.85 -5.47
C GLU A 166 26.44 -33.89 -7.00
N PRO A 167 26.22 -35.05 -7.65
CA PRO A 167 26.19 -35.09 -9.11
C PRO A 167 25.14 -34.08 -9.56
N LEU A 168 25.40 -33.42 -10.70
CA LEU A 168 24.44 -32.53 -11.34
C LEU A 168 23.10 -33.29 -11.45
N LEU A 169 22.17 -33.06 -10.52
CA LEU A 169 20.87 -33.68 -10.56
C LEU A 169 20.15 -32.98 -11.72
N ASP A 170 19.68 -33.75 -12.71
CA ASP A 170 18.87 -33.24 -13.83
C ASP A 170 17.68 -32.38 -13.34
N GLU A 171 17.30 -32.55 -12.07
CA GLU A 171 16.24 -31.83 -11.36
C GLU A 171 16.61 -30.41 -10.90
N LEU A 172 17.90 -30.04 -10.81
CA LEU A 172 18.36 -28.73 -10.35
C LEU A 172 18.32 -27.65 -11.44
N ILE A 173 18.26 -28.06 -12.71
CA ILE A 173 18.41 -27.19 -13.88
C ILE A 173 17.19 -27.36 -14.79
N LYS A 174 16.52 -26.25 -15.06
CA LYS A 174 15.25 -26.25 -15.81
C LYS A 174 15.46 -26.20 -17.33
N ASN A 175 16.05 -27.22 -17.96
CA ASN A 175 15.99 -27.43 -19.43
C ASN A 175 16.62 -28.76 -19.90
N ASP A 176 16.04 -29.41 -20.92
CA ASP A 176 16.54 -30.65 -21.55
C ASP A 176 17.85 -30.47 -22.38
N HIS A 177 18.50 -29.30 -22.28
CA HIS A 177 19.60 -28.85 -23.17
C HIS A 177 20.82 -28.26 -22.44
N TYR A 178 20.99 -28.50 -21.13
CA TYR A 178 22.13 -27.95 -20.38
C TYR A 178 23.50 -28.48 -20.82
N SER A 179 23.56 -29.56 -21.60
CA SER A 179 24.79 -30.07 -22.23
C SER A 179 25.24 -29.25 -23.45
N ASP A 180 24.48 -28.25 -23.87
CA ASP A 180 24.84 -27.32 -24.95
C ASP A 180 25.31 -25.99 -24.36
N THR A 181 26.63 -25.79 -24.39
CA THR A 181 27.33 -24.64 -23.80
C THR A 181 26.84 -23.30 -24.34
N GLY A 182 26.46 -23.26 -25.63
CA GLY A 182 25.96 -22.07 -26.31
C GLY A 182 24.53 -21.71 -25.89
N THR A 183 23.67 -22.71 -25.72
CA THR A 183 22.30 -22.52 -25.21
C THR A 183 22.32 -22.05 -23.76
N LEU A 184 23.19 -22.62 -22.93
CA LEU A 184 23.34 -22.23 -21.53
C LEU A 184 23.91 -20.82 -21.38
N SER A 185 24.93 -20.47 -22.17
CA SER A 185 25.48 -19.12 -22.24
C SER A 185 24.40 -18.09 -22.60
N GLN A 186 23.59 -18.38 -23.64
CA GLN A 186 22.46 -17.52 -24.01
C GLN A 186 21.42 -17.40 -22.90
N TYR A 187 21.14 -18.48 -22.17
CA TYR A 187 20.19 -18.47 -21.06
C TYR A 187 20.65 -17.54 -19.92
N ILE A 188 21.91 -17.66 -19.50
CA ILE A 188 22.50 -16.79 -18.46
C ILE A 188 22.53 -15.34 -18.93
N ASN A 189 22.82 -15.09 -20.21
CA ASN A 189 22.77 -13.76 -20.83
C ASN A 189 21.37 -13.12 -20.88
N THR A 190 20.30 -13.84 -20.49
CA THR A 190 18.98 -13.22 -20.25
C THR A 190 18.78 -12.79 -18.79
N GLY A 191 19.82 -12.85 -17.95
CA GLY A 191 19.79 -12.48 -16.54
C GLY A 191 19.02 -13.48 -15.68
N ARG A 192 19.04 -14.76 -16.09
CA ARG A 192 18.37 -15.88 -15.44
C ARG A 192 19.39 -16.75 -14.71
N HIS A 193 19.03 -17.19 -13.51
CA HIS A 193 19.81 -18.13 -12.71
C HIS A 193 19.65 -19.58 -13.22
N ILE A 194 20.71 -20.38 -13.05
CA ILE A 194 20.76 -21.77 -13.55
C ILE A 194 20.18 -22.81 -12.56
N VAL A 195 20.21 -22.54 -11.25
CA VAL A 195 19.60 -23.40 -10.22
C VAL A 195 18.15 -22.99 -9.97
N ASP A 196 17.27 -23.97 -9.82
CA ASP A 196 15.86 -23.74 -9.48
C ASP A 196 15.72 -22.92 -8.16
N PRO A 197 14.90 -21.84 -8.15
CA PRO A 197 14.70 -20.97 -6.99
C PRO A 197 14.29 -21.67 -5.69
N GLU A 198 13.68 -22.85 -5.76
CA GLU A 198 13.30 -23.63 -4.57
C GLU A 198 14.53 -24.06 -3.75
N TYR A 199 15.66 -24.34 -4.41
CA TYR A 199 16.91 -24.76 -3.75
C TYR A 199 17.80 -23.59 -3.30
N ILE A 200 17.60 -22.39 -3.85
CA ILE A 200 18.32 -21.16 -3.44
C ILE A 200 18.02 -20.81 -1.97
N SER A 201 16.81 -21.12 -1.50
CA SER A 201 16.36 -20.86 -0.13
C SER A 201 17.05 -21.73 0.92
N ALA A 202 17.57 -22.90 0.51
CA ALA A 202 18.27 -23.84 1.38
C ALA A 202 19.77 -23.51 1.49
N LEU A 203 20.38 -22.96 0.43
CA LEU A 203 21.80 -22.61 0.39
C LEU A 203 22.15 -21.38 1.25
N LYS A 204 21.20 -20.44 1.45
CA LYS A 204 21.40 -19.22 2.26
C LYS A 204 21.52 -19.45 3.78
N ARG A 205 21.46 -20.69 4.28
CA ARG A 205 21.45 -20.97 5.74
C ARG A 205 22.79 -21.38 6.36
N ASN A 206 23.85 -21.55 5.58
CA ASN A 206 25.16 -21.94 6.10
C ASN A 206 26.22 -20.89 5.79
N TRP A 207 26.14 -19.74 6.45
CA TRP A 207 27.23 -18.77 6.49
C TRP A 207 27.73 -18.64 7.93
N VAL A 208 28.80 -19.36 8.22
CA VAL A 208 29.70 -19.03 9.35
C VAL A 208 30.89 -18.34 8.69
N TYR A 209 31.05 -17.05 8.96
CA TYR A 209 32.22 -16.27 8.58
C TYR A 209 33.48 -16.94 9.17
N ASP A 210 34.42 -17.36 8.34
CA ASP A 210 35.71 -17.89 8.81
C ASP A 210 36.60 -16.70 9.20
N ALA A 211 36.53 -16.34 10.48
CA ALA A 211 37.29 -15.24 11.09
C ALA A 211 38.83 -15.45 11.08
N ALA A 212 39.35 -16.47 10.40
CA ALA A 212 40.77 -16.81 10.41
C ALA A 212 41.63 -16.05 9.38
N ASN A 213 41.07 -15.48 8.31
CA ASN A 213 41.89 -14.95 7.19
C ASN A 213 41.65 -13.50 6.74
N THR A 214 40.65 -12.78 7.25
CA THR A 214 40.52 -11.34 7.03
C THR A 214 41.23 -10.55 8.13
N VAL A 215 42.13 -9.62 7.74
CA VAL A 215 42.73 -8.69 8.71
C VAL A 215 41.64 -7.71 9.13
N ALA A 216 40.93 -8.04 10.21
CA ALA A 216 39.91 -7.17 10.78
C ALA A 216 40.50 -5.77 11.02
N ALA A 217 39.76 -4.74 10.57
CA ALA A 217 40.12 -3.35 10.79
C ALA A 217 40.41 -3.14 12.29
N LYS A 218 41.61 -2.66 12.60
CA LYS A 218 41.97 -2.35 13.99
C LYS A 218 41.38 -0.99 14.37
N PRO A 219 40.83 -0.85 15.58
CA PRO A 219 40.40 0.45 16.08
C PRO A 219 41.57 1.44 16.07
N GLN A 220 41.29 2.67 15.66
CA GLN A 220 42.22 3.80 15.72
C GLN A 220 41.48 5.05 16.16
N LEU A 221 42.15 5.90 16.94
CA LEU A 221 41.59 7.17 17.37
C LEU A 221 41.94 8.25 16.36
N ILE A 222 40.94 8.93 15.82
CA ILE A 222 41.13 10.07 14.91
C ILE A 222 40.48 11.33 15.48
N SER A 223 40.95 12.49 15.02
CA SER A 223 40.37 13.78 15.41
C SER A 223 39.11 14.10 14.59
N LEU A 224 38.20 14.92 15.14
CA LEU A 224 37.03 15.39 14.40
C LEU A 224 37.37 16.13 13.09
N PRO A 225 38.39 17.01 13.02
CA PRO A 225 38.84 17.58 11.75
C PRO A 225 39.30 16.53 10.73
N GLU A 226 40.07 15.53 11.17
CA GLU A 226 40.50 14.45 10.29
C GLU A 226 39.32 13.63 9.78
N ALA A 227 38.36 13.31 10.64
CA ALA A 227 37.15 12.60 10.25
C ALA A 227 36.32 13.41 9.25
N ARG A 228 36.21 14.73 9.42
CA ARG A 228 35.50 15.63 8.47
C ARG A 228 36.22 15.79 7.13
N ASP A 229 37.55 15.76 7.12
CA ASP A 229 38.34 15.80 5.88
C ASP A 229 38.20 14.50 5.08
N ARG A 230 38.08 13.36 5.78
CA ARG A 230 38.00 12.03 5.17
C ARG A 230 36.58 11.61 4.82
N PHE A 231 35.60 12.01 5.63
CA PHE A 231 34.22 11.56 5.58
C PHE A 231 33.29 12.77 5.67
N ASN A 232 32.31 12.86 4.77
CA ASN A 232 31.35 13.96 4.79
C ASN A 232 30.31 13.75 5.92
N LEU A 233 30.73 13.94 7.17
CA LEU A 233 29.91 13.69 8.36
C LEU A 233 28.63 14.52 8.37
N ASN A 234 28.66 15.74 7.82
CA ASN A 234 27.49 16.63 7.69
C ASN A 234 26.29 15.99 6.97
N ARG A 235 26.51 14.97 6.12
CA ARG A 235 25.42 14.21 5.48
C ARG A 235 24.61 13.37 6.47
N TYR A 236 25.25 12.93 7.54
CA TYR A 236 24.75 11.95 8.51
C TYR A 236 24.46 12.60 9.87
N GLU A 237 24.53 13.92 9.96
CA GLU A 237 24.21 14.72 11.14
C GLU A 237 22.69 15.04 11.15
N PRO A 238 21.87 14.42 12.02
CA PRO A 238 20.43 14.65 12.05
C PRO A 238 20.04 16.00 12.64
N PHE A 239 20.88 16.55 13.56
CA PHE A 239 20.55 17.75 14.35
C PHE A 239 21.53 18.93 14.17
N GLY A 240 22.61 18.77 13.39
CA GLY A 240 23.55 19.85 13.05
C GLY A 240 24.44 20.37 14.19
N GLU A 241 24.52 19.66 15.32
CA GLU A 241 25.29 20.08 16.52
C GLU A 241 26.27 18.99 17.03
N PHE A 242 26.62 17.97 16.23
CA PHE A 242 27.57 16.96 16.70
C PHE A 242 28.99 17.50 16.81
N ASN A 243 29.50 17.52 18.04
CA ASN A 243 30.87 17.84 18.37
C ASN A 243 31.48 16.65 19.14
N PHE A 244 31.98 15.66 18.40
CA PHE A 244 32.57 14.48 19.00
C PHE A 244 33.98 14.78 19.53
N ASP A 245 34.19 14.52 20.81
CA ASP A 245 35.50 14.60 21.45
C ASP A 245 36.40 13.42 21.06
N LYS A 246 35.80 12.25 20.78
CA LYS A 246 36.52 11.01 20.48
C LYS A 246 35.91 10.29 19.28
N ILE A 247 36.72 9.90 18.30
CA ILE A 247 36.26 9.12 17.13
C ILE A 247 37.09 7.86 17.02
N ILE A 248 36.44 6.71 17.24
CA ILE A 248 37.00 5.39 16.99
C ILE A 248 36.72 5.04 15.53
N LEU A 249 37.75 5.05 14.70
CA LEU A 249 37.67 4.64 13.30
C LEU A 249 38.07 3.16 13.15
N LEU A 250 37.22 2.40 12.49
CA LEU A 250 37.48 1.08 11.93
C LEU A 250 37.52 1.24 10.41
N ASP A 251 38.72 1.35 9.85
CA ASP A 251 38.92 1.66 8.43
C ASP A 251 39.09 0.36 7.62
N GLY A 252 38.02 -0.08 6.95
CA GLY A 252 37.90 -1.39 6.33
C GLY A 252 36.85 -2.28 7.02
N HIS A 253 36.79 -3.55 6.61
CA HIS A 253 35.86 -4.52 7.18
C HIS A 253 36.21 -4.82 8.64
N ALA A 254 35.21 -4.77 9.52
CA ALA A 254 35.36 -4.95 10.95
C ALA A 254 34.57 -6.18 11.42
N PHE A 255 35.21 -6.97 12.29
CA PHE A 255 34.59 -8.09 12.99
C PHE A 255 34.70 -7.88 14.49
N ILE A 256 33.58 -8.01 15.20
CA ILE A 256 33.50 -7.94 16.65
C ILE A 256 32.99 -9.28 17.18
N ASP A 257 33.86 -9.96 17.93
CA ASP A 257 33.50 -11.18 18.66
C ASP A 257 32.76 -10.80 19.95
N GLY A 258 31.46 -11.09 19.99
CA GLY A 258 30.55 -10.69 21.07
C GLY A 258 29.69 -9.46 20.74
N ASP A 259 29.25 -8.75 21.77
CA ASP A 259 28.37 -7.59 21.63
C ASP A 259 29.16 -6.30 21.37
N LEU A 260 28.67 -5.46 20.44
CA LEU A 260 29.10 -4.07 20.33
C LEU A 260 28.28 -3.22 21.29
N ASN A 261 28.85 -2.94 22.47
CA ASN A 261 28.16 -2.27 23.58
C ASN A 261 29.11 -1.34 24.37
N GLN A 262 28.64 -0.80 25.50
CA GLN A 262 29.44 0.12 26.32
C GLN A 262 30.77 -0.45 26.78
N GLU A 263 30.76 -1.72 27.18
CA GLU A 263 31.93 -2.41 27.68
C GLU A 263 32.98 -2.56 26.58
N TRP A 264 32.55 -2.87 25.35
CA TRP A 264 33.44 -2.94 24.20
C TRP A 264 34.07 -1.58 23.90
N THR A 265 33.29 -0.50 23.88
CA THR A 265 33.79 0.85 23.58
C THR A 265 34.77 1.35 24.64
N ALA A 266 34.45 1.16 25.93
CA ALA A 266 35.32 1.58 27.03
C ALA A 266 36.67 0.87 26.98
N LYS A 267 36.67 -0.47 26.78
CA LYS A 267 37.90 -1.26 26.62
C LYS A 267 38.70 -0.81 25.40
N THR A 268 38.03 -0.47 24.31
CA THR A 268 38.69 -0.01 23.09
C THR A 268 39.35 1.35 23.28
N LEU A 269 38.68 2.31 23.93
CA LEU A 269 39.29 3.60 24.26
C LEU A 269 40.48 3.46 25.21
N GLU A 270 40.37 2.64 26.26
CA GLU A 270 41.48 2.36 27.17
C GLU A 270 42.68 1.75 26.43
N ALA A 271 42.43 0.82 25.51
CA ALA A 271 43.48 0.22 24.68
C ALA A 271 44.14 1.23 23.71
N LEU A 272 43.41 2.28 23.32
CA LEU A 272 43.90 3.38 22.48
C LEU A 272 44.54 4.52 23.30
N GLY A 273 44.62 4.39 24.62
CA GLY A 273 45.26 5.36 25.51
C GLY A 273 44.35 6.49 26.01
N GLU A 274 43.04 6.38 25.79
CA GLU A 274 42.02 7.32 26.27
C GLU A 274 41.36 6.83 27.56
N GLY A 275 40.80 7.75 28.35
CA GLY A 275 40.02 7.38 29.53
C GLY A 275 38.70 6.69 29.14
N PRO A 276 38.12 5.82 29.99
CA PRO A 276 36.89 5.08 29.71
C PRO A 276 35.62 5.96 29.77
N GLY A 277 35.75 7.28 29.62
CA GLY A 277 34.61 8.20 29.53
C GLY A 277 34.07 8.21 28.10
N LEU A 278 32.75 8.14 27.95
CA LEU A 278 32.10 7.68 26.72
C LEU A 278 31.20 8.74 26.08
N ASN A 279 31.10 9.89 26.75
CA ASN A 279 30.44 11.09 26.23
C ASN A 279 31.07 11.51 24.91
N ASP A 280 30.23 12.03 24.00
CA ASP A 280 30.63 12.64 22.73
C ASP A 280 31.60 11.77 21.89
N THR A 281 31.41 10.45 21.97
CA THR A 281 32.20 9.48 21.20
C THR A 281 31.47 9.11 19.90
N LEU A 282 32.18 8.85 18.80
CA LEU A 282 31.65 8.31 17.55
C LEU A 282 32.40 7.02 17.20
N ILE A 283 31.68 5.95 16.90
CA ILE A 283 32.22 4.73 16.29
C ILE A 283 31.94 4.83 14.80
N LEU A 284 33.01 4.98 14.01
CA LEU A 284 32.93 5.12 12.57
C LEU A 284 33.52 3.88 11.90
N VAL A 285 32.72 3.16 11.14
CA VAL A 285 33.16 2.01 10.34
C VAL A 285 33.12 2.41 8.87
N ASN A 286 34.28 2.40 8.21
CA ASN A 286 34.40 2.63 6.78
C ASN A 286 34.49 1.29 6.04
N GLY A 287 33.38 0.56 6.01
CA GLY A 287 33.30 -0.81 5.45
C GLY A 287 32.18 -1.63 6.09
N THR A 288 32.16 -2.94 5.80
CA THR A 288 31.19 -3.88 6.42
C THR A 288 31.50 -4.10 7.89
N LEU A 289 30.49 -4.03 8.74
CA LEU A 289 30.57 -4.38 10.16
C LEU A 289 29.85 -5.71 10.43
N THR A 290 30.58 -6.69 10.93
CA THR A 290 30.01 -7.96 11.44
C THR A 290 30.18 -8.03 12.94
N VAL A 291 29.07 -8.22 13.66
CA VAL A 291 29.03 -8.37 15.12
C VAL A 291 28.42 -9.74 15.44
N ALA A 292 29.18 -10.63 16.08
CA ALA A 292 28.68 -11.97 16.39
C ALA A 292 27.52 -11.95 17.41
N GLY A 293 27.44 -10.89 18.22
CA GLY A 293 26.40 -10.66 19.20
C GLY A 293 25.47 -9.50 18.84
N ALA A 294 24.94 -8.85 19.87
CA ALA A 294 24.06 -7.71 19.72
C ALA A 294 24.86 -6.42 19.48
N ILE A 295 24.33 -5.56 18.61
CA ILE A 295 24.68 -4.14 18.59
C ILE A 295 23.74 -3.46 19.59
N ARG A 296 24.29 -3.03 20.73
CA ARG A 296 23.54 -2.38 21.81
C ARG A 296 24.37 -1.26 22.46
N PRO A 297 24.39 -0.06 21.87
CA PRO A 297 25.17 1.05 22.40
C PRO A 297 24.47 1.83 23.54
N SER A 298 23.90 1.15 24.55
CA SER A 298 23.46 1.66 25.88
C SER A 298 22.03 2.19 26.11
N ASP A 299 21.80 2.83 27.28
CA ASP A 299 20.50 3.33 27.76
C ASP A 299 20.54 4.83 28.23
N GLU A 300 21.69 5.49 28.50
CA GLU A 300 21.70 6.89 29.03
C GLU A 300 23.04 7.68 28.78
N SER A 301 23.44 7.97 27.53
CA SER A 301 24.62 8.80 27.09
C SER A 301 25.83 7.99 26.55
N PHE A 302 25.82 7.65 25.26
CA PHE A 302 26.90 6.86 24.60
C PHE A 302 26.97 7.10 23.07
N PRO A 303 27.99 6.59 22.35
CA PRO A 303 28.43 7.04 21.05
C PRO A 303 27.49 6.68 19.93
N PHE A 304 27.56 7.58 18.97
CA PHE A 304 26.98 7.48 17.66
C PHE A 304 27.67 6.32 16.93
N LEU A 305 26.90 5.53 16.19
CA LEU A 305 27.44 4.50 15.31
C LEU A 305 27.17 4.91 13.86
N LEU A 306 28.22 5.12 13.08
CA LEU A 306 28.14 5.37 11.65
C LEU A 306 28.86 4.25 10.90
N VAL A 307 28.12 3.48 10.12
CA VAL A 307 28.65 2.41 9.26
C VAL A 307 28.45 2.82 7.80
N LEU A 308 29.56 3.09 7.11
CA LEU A 308 29.61 3.39 5.68
C LEU A 308 29.70 2.08 4.87
N GLY A 309 28.72 1.19 5.07
CA GLY A 309 28.72 -0.16 4.50
C GLY A 309 27.57 -1.01 5.05
N ASN A 310 27.69 -2.33 4.88
CA ASN A 310 26.68 -3.29 5.35
C ASN A 310 26.90 -3.65 6.82
N VAL A 311 25.85 -4.09 7.49
CA VAL A 311 25.90 -4.59 8.87
C VAL A 311 25.34 -5.99 8.95
N GLN A 312 26.02 -6.88 9.68
CA GLN A 312 25.49 -8.16 10.11
C GLN A 312 25.55 -8.28 11.64
N CYS A 313 24.45 -8.67 12.28
CA CYS A 313 24.42 -8.92 13.72
C CYS A 313 23.34 -9.91 14.17
N ASP A 314 23.42 -10.35 15.42
CA ASP A 314 22.37 -11.18 16.03
C ASP A 314 21.09 -10.36 16.28
N VAL A 315 21.28 -9.18 16.89
CA VAL A 315 20.21 -8.28 17.35
C VAL A 315 20.71 -6.85 17.19
N LEU A 316 19.87 -5.98 16.63
CA LEU A 316 20.13 -4.54 16.59
C LEU A 316 19.18 -3.85 17.56
N LEU A 317 19.74 -3.22 18.59
CA LEU A 317 18.97 -2.46 19.57
C LEU A 317 19.30 -0.97 19.40
N SER A 318 18.25 -0.16 19.33
CA SER A 318 18.33 1.30 19.28
C SER A 318 17.58 1.84 20.49
N TYR A 319 18.27 2.47 21.44
CA TYR A 319 17.66 3.20 22.55
C TYR A 319 17.84 4.71 22.27
N ASP A 320 18.44 5.46 23.19
CA ASP A 320 18.71 6.91 23.09
C ASP A 320 19.80 7.27 22.04
N GLU A 321 20.25 6.31 21.23
CA GLU A 321 21.42 6.48 20.35
C GLU A 321 21.07 6.92 18.92
N CYS A 322 22.08 7.44 18.22
CA CYS A 322 22.02 7.61 16.77
C CYS A 322 22.85 6.55 16.06
N ILE A 323 22.19 5.71 15.25
CA ILE A 323 22.81 4.66 14.44
C ILE A 323 22.51 4.96 12.97
N HIS A 324 23.54 5.14 12.15
CA HIS A 324 23.40 5.35 10.71
C HIS A 324 24.18 4.30 9.94
N ILE A 325 23.49 3.54 9.09
CA ILE A 325 24.04 2.49 8.25
C ILE A 325 23.71 2.85 6.81
N THR A 326 24.73 3.03 5.96
CA THR A 326 24.51 3.43 4.56
C THR A 326 24.22 2.25 3.62
N GLY A 327 24.51 1.02 4.06
CA GLY A 327 24.27 -0.21 3.30
C GLY A 327 23.10 -1.03 3.83
N ASP A 328 23.10 -2.32 3.50
CA ASP A 328 22.12 -3.29 3.99
C ASP A 328 22.40 -3.71 5.44
N ALA A 329 21.34 -4.11 6.14
CA ALA A 329 21.44 -4.67 7.49
C ALA A 329 20.82 -6.07 7.55
N ASP A 330 21.64 -7.06 7.89
CA ASP A 330 21.26 -8.45 8.12
C ASP A 330 21.21 -8.75 9.62
N ILE A 331 20.00 -8.86 10.17
CA ILE A 331 19.75 -9.02 11.61
C ILE A 331 19.10 -10.37 11.85
N THR A 332 19.82 -11.25 12.55
CA THR A 332 19.45 -12.67 12.67
C THR A 332 18.15 -12.90 13.43
N TYR A 333 17.94 -12.21 14.55
CA TYR A 333 16.81 -12.49 15.45
C TYR A 333 15.77 -11.39 15.46
N ALA A 334 16.15 -10.18 15.88
CA ALA A 334 15.21 -9.09 16.04
C ALA A 334 15.90 -7.74 15.97
N PHE A 335 15.15 -6.76 15.49
CA PHE A 335 15.38 -5.35 15.68
C PHE A 335 14.51 -4.89 16.86
N ASP A 336 15.08 -4.13 17.80
CA ASP A 336 14.34 -3.56 18.94
C ASP A 336 14.65 -2.06 19.06
N GLY A 337 13.71 -1.22 18.64
CA GLY A 337 13.79 0.24 18.79
C GLY A 337 13.07 0.69 20.05
N ASN A 338 13.70 1.53 20.87
CA ASN A 338 13.19 1.99 22.16
C ASN A 338 13.52 3.46 22.48
N TYR A 339 12.65 4.02 23.33
CA TYR A 339 12.51 5.32 24.02
C TYR A 339 13.58 6.45 23.87
N ASN A 340 13.14 7.73 23.73
CA ASN A 340 13.84 9.06 23.77
C ASN A 340 14.37 9.71 22.44
N ASP A 341 15.38 10.61 22.50
CA ASP A 341 15.82 11.50 21.41
C ASP A 341 16.72 10.82 20.34
N GLY A 342 16.77 9.48 20.32
CA GLY A 342 17.61 8.68 19.40
C GLY A 342 17.08 8.63 17.95
N SER A 343 17.95 8.29 16.99
CA SER A 343 17.57 8.11 15.58
C SER A 343 18.31 6.96 14.91
N ILE A 344 17.60 6.13 14.15
CA ILE A 344 18.22 5.02 13.43
C ILE A 344 17.87 5.08 11.95
N VAL A 345 18.91 5.09 11.12
CA VAL A 345 18.77 5.16 9.66
C VAL A 345 19.53 4.00 9.06
N ILE A 346 18.83 3.19 8.28
CA ILE A 346 19.43 2.16 7.41
C ILE A 346 19.02 2.53 6.00
N GLU A 347 19.96 3.01 5.20
CA GLU A 347 19.69 3.47 3.83
C GLU A 347 19.39 2.30 2.87
N GLY A 348 19.97 1.12 3.14
CA GLY A 348 19.74 -0.11 2.40
C GLY A 348 18.62 -0.98 2.95
N LYS A 349 18.56 -2.23 2.48
CA LYS A 349 17.53 -3.20 2.90
C LYS A 349 17.78 -3.70 4.30
N THR A 350 16.72 -3.82 5.09
CA THR A 350 16.78 -4.43 6.43
C THR A 350 16.18 -5.83 6.38
N ARG A 351 17.01 -6.85 6.51
CA ARG A 351 16.60 -8.26 6.55
C ARG A 351 16.54 -8.70 8.01
N VAL A 352 15.32 -8.82 8.53
CA VAL A 352 15.09 -9.16 9.94
C VAL A 352 13.78 -9.94 10.13
N PRO A 353 13.72 -10.97 11.01
CA PRO A 353 12.47 -11.70 11.23
C PRO A 353 11.42 -10.94 12.04
N TYR A 354 11.86 -10.13 13.02
CA TYR A 354 10.97 -9.37 13.92
C TYR A 354 11.47 -7.94 14.09
N VAL A 355 10.56 -6.98 13.97
CA VAL A 355 10.78 -5.59 14.38
C VAL A 355 9.89 -5.33 15.59
N LEU A 356 10.54 -5.13 16.74
CA LEU A 356 9.92 -4.59 17.94
C LEU A 356 10.20 -3.09 17.91
N ASN A 357 9.17 -2.25 17.95
CA ASN A 357 9.38 -0.80 17.96
C ASN A 357 8.38 -0.10 18.88
N SER A 358 8.80 1.03 19.44
CA SER A 358 8.09 1.72 20.51
C SER A 358 7.91 3.23 20.34
N ASP A 359 8.28 3.84 19.19
CA ASP A 359 8.07 5.27 18.79
C ASP A 359 9.35 6.14 18.52
N HIS A 360 10.29 5.71 17.67
CA HIS A 360 11.43 6.58 17.28
C HIS A 360 11.67 6.64 15.78
N SER A 361 12.33 7.74 15.36
CA SER A 361 12.77 8.08 14.00
C SER A 361 13.63 6.99 13.37
N SER A 362 12.98 5.87 13.04
CA SER A 362 13.55 4.67 12.47
C SER A 362 13.27 4.69 10.99
N ARG A 363 14.25 5.11 10.21
CA ARG A 363 14.19 5.09 8.75
C ARG A 363 14.85 3.80 8.26
N ILE A 364 14.08 2.71 8.27
CA ILE A 364 14.51 1.39 7.83
C ILE A 364 13.48 0.78 6.85
N ASP A 365 13.92 -0.16 6.01
CA ASP A 365 13.08 -0.88 5.03
C ASP A 365 13.08 -2.40 5.31
N PRO A 366 12.22 -2.89 6.23
CA PRO A 366 12.23 -4.29 6.65
C PRO A 366 11.56 -5.24 5.63
N GLU A 367 12.31 -6.23 5.12
CA GLU A 367 11.79 -7.24 4.21
C GLU A 367 11.20 -8.46 4.94
N GLY A 368 9.88 -8.64 4.85
CA GLY A 368 9.20 -9.86 5.33
C GLY A 368 9.14 -10.03 6.85
N ALA A 369 9.54 -9.01 7.62
CA ALA A 369 9.50 -8.99 9.07
C ALA A 369 8.07 -9.01 9.63
N ILE A 370 7.93 -9.57 10.84
CA ILE A 370 6.74 -9.40 11.68
C ILE A 370 6.92 -8.12 12.51
N LEU A 371 6.03 -7.16 12.30
CA LEU A 371 6.12 -5.82 12.91
C LEU A 371 5.24 -5.75 14.18
N ILE A 372 5.84 -5.43 15.33
CA ILE A 372 5.17 -5.45 16.63
C ILE A 372 5.35 -4.11 17.34
N ASN A 373 4.23 -3.42 17.60
CA ASN A 373 4.21 -2.23 18.46
C ASN A 373 3.77 -2.60 19.87
N TYR A 374 4.68 -2.40 20.83
CA TYR A 374 4.45 -2.76 22.22
C TYR A 374 4.25 -1.58 23.18
N PHE A 375 4.31 -0.33 22.71
CA PHE A 375 4.12 0.87 23.53
C PHE A 375 2.97 1.77 23.02
N GLY A 376 3.02 2.20 21.75
CA GLY A 376 1.94 2.83 20.98
C GLY A 376 1.47 4.22 21.44
N ASP A 377 1.84 5.25 20.69
CA ASP A 377 1.29 6.61 20.75
C ASP A 377 0.96 7.15 19.34
N PHE A 378 0.98 8.46 19.12
CA PHE A 378 0.40 9.10 17.92
C PHE A 378 1.37 9.23 16.73
N ASP A 379 2.67 8.93 16.90
CA ASP A 379 3.73 9.18 15.90
C ASP A 379 4.42 7.89 15.39
N ASP A 380 3.68 6.78 15.33
CA ASP A 380 4.16 5.48 14.83
C ASP A 380 4.71 5.52 13.38
N PHE A 381 5.96 5.06 13.18
CA PHE A 381 6.65 5.03 11.87
C PHE A 381 6.31 3.85 10.95
N PHE A 382 5.78 2.75 11.49
CA PHE A 382 5.41 1.54 10.73
C PHE A 382 3.94 1.19 10.89
N ASP A 383 3.37 0.54 9.88
CA ASP A 383 2.10 -0.17 10.01
C ASP A 383 2.31 -1.55 10.66
N TYR A 384 2.05 -1.64 11.96
CA TYR A 384 2.36 -2.84 12.75
C TYR A 384 1.35 -3.99 12.56
N ASP A 385 1.87 -5.23 12.44
CA ASP A 385 1.09 -6.47 12.38
C ASP A 385 0.36 -6.75 13.69
N TYR A 386 1.03 -6.52 14.83
CA TYR A 386 0.48 -6.71 16.16
C TYR A 386 0.69 -5.49 17.05
N THR A 387 -0.36 -5.13 17.78
CA THR A 387 -0.31 -4.08 18.81
C THR A 387 -0.58 -4.68 20.17
N ARG A 388 -0.40 -3.88 21.24
CA ARG A 388 -0.71 -4.29 22.62
C ARG A 388 -2.09 -4.93 22.79
N LYS A 389 -3.10 -4.53 22.02
CA LYS A 389 -4.46 -5.10 22.06
C LYS A 389 -4.52 -6.56 21.59
N ASP A 390 -3.55 -7.00 20.79
CA ASP A 390 -3.49 -8.35 20.23
C ASP A 390 -2.69 -9.33 21.09
N PHE A 391 -1.80 -8.84 21.96
CA PHE A 391 -0.76 -9.65 22.63
C PHE A 391 -1.31 -10.84 23.40
N GLU A 392 -2.38 -10.64 24.18
CA GLU A 392 -3.00 -11.75 24.93
C GLU A 392 -3.45 -12.89 24.01
N ARG A 393 -3.86 -12.58 22.78
CA ARG A 393 -4.34 -13.56 21.80
C ARG A 393 -3.20 -14.19 21.00
N VAL A 394 -2.12 -13.45 20.72
CA VAL A 394 -1.13 -13.85 19.70
C VAL A 394 0.28 -14.10 20.24
N ILE A 395 0.65 -13.52 21.38
CA ILE A 395 2.00 -13.63 21.98
C ILE A 395 1.99 -14.64 23.13
N VAL A 396 3.04 -15.45 23.26
CA VAL A 396 3.17 -16.40 24.37
C VAL A 396 3.34 -15.68 25.71
N SER A 397 2.72 -16.19 26.78
CA SER A 397 2.73 -15.51 28.09
C SER A 397 4.13 -15.43 28.73
N SER A 398 5.09 -16.25 28.32
CA SER A 398 6.45 -16.25 28.85
C SER A 398 7.27 -15.01 28.48
N VAL A 399 6.81 -14.22 27.51
CA VAL A 399 7.47 -12.97 27.09
C VAL A 399 6.64 -11.75 27.47
N LEU A 400 5.58 -11.93 28.28
CA LEU A 400 4.71 -10.85 28.75
C LEU A 400 4.87 -10.61 30.25
N ASP A 401 4.80 -9.35 30.67
CA ASP A 401 4.75 -8.98 32.07
C ASP A 401 3.33 -9.14 32.67
N GLN A 402 3.17 -8.88 33.97
CA GLN A 402 1.89 -8.98 34.67
C GLN A 402 0.81 -8.00 34.14
N LYS A 403 1.20 -6.98 33.37
CA LYS A 403 0.32 -5.99 32.72
C LYS A 403 0.09 -6.30 31.23
N GLY A 404 0.53 -7.46 30.76
CA GLY A 404 0.40 -7.91 29.37
C GLY A 404 1.30 -7.17 28.38
N ARG A 405 2.40 -6.55 28.84
CA ARG A 405 3.38 -5.85 27.98
C ARG A 405 4.50 -6.81 27.59
N ILE A 406 5.04 -6.67 26.38
CA ILE A 406 6.22 -7.45 25.95
C ILE A 406 7.42 -7.11 26.84
N ILE A 407 8.19 -8.14 27.18
CA ILE A 407 9.50 -8.04 27.83
C ILE A 407 10.55 -8.32 26.73
N PRO A 408 11.13 -7.30 26.08
CA PRO A 408 12.01 -7.51 24.92
C PRO A 408 13.19 -8.45 25.19
N PRO A 409 13.89 -8.39 26.34
CA PRO A 409 14.94 -9.35 26.66
C PRO A 409 14.45 -10.81 26.72
N ALA A 410 13.22 -11.05 27.21
CA ALA A 410 12.63 -12.38 27.24
C ALA A 410 12.21 -12.84 25.83
N PHE A 411 11.73 -11.91 25.00
CA PHE A 411 11.39 -12.13 23.59
C PHE A 411 12.61 -12.57 22.79
N ILE A 412 13.70 -11.79 22.85
CA ILE A 412 14.97 -12.08 22.17
C ILE A 412 15.57 -13.41 22.66
N LYS A 413 15.58 -13.64 23.98
CA LYS A 413 16.08 -14.91 24.55
C LYS A 413 15.30 -16.13 24.03
N LEU A 414 14.00 -15.99 23.82
CA LEU A 414 13.17 -17.06 23.28
C LEU A 414 13.52 -17.34 21.80
N LEU A 415 13.77 -16.30 21.01
CA LEU A 415 14.24 -16.40 19.63
C LEU A 415 15.60 -17.08 19.52
N LYS A 416 16.59 -16.66 20.33
CA LYS A 416 17.92 -17.30 20.38
C LYS A 416 17.86 -18.78 20.78
N ALA A 417 16.81 -19.20 21.49
CA ALA A 417 16.55 -20.59 21.83
C ALA A 417 15.80 -21.38 20.72
N GLY A 418 15.60 -20.78 19.53
CA GLY A 418 14.91 -21.39 18.39
C GLY A 418 13.39 -21.53 18.58
N LYS A 419 12.78 -20.77 19.50
CA LYS A 419 11.35 -20.86 19.81
C LYS A 419 10.60 -19.63 19.27
N SER A 420 9.39 -19.87 18.77
CA SER A 420 8.52 -18.77 18.29
C SER A 420 7.93 -17.99 19.48
N PRO A 421 7.95 -16.64 19.42
CA PRO A 421 7.26 -15.78 20.38
C PRO A 421 5.76 -15.71 20.13
N LEU A 422 5.28 -16.24 19.01
CA LEU A 422 3.87 -16.31 18.65
C LEU A 422 3.22 -17.60 19.15
N LYS A 423 1.96 -17.51 19.59
CA LYS A 423 1.13 -18.69 19.88
C LYS A 423 0.95 -19.52 18.61
N LYS A 424 0.81 -20.84 18.77
CA LYS A 424 0.60 -21.76 17.65
C LYS A 424 -0.57 -21.31 16.76
N GLY A 425 -0.29 -21.11 15.47
CA GLY A 425 -1.27 -20.66 14.46
C GLY A 425 -1.48 -19.16 14.36
N ALA A 426 -0.87 -18.34 15.24
CA ALA A 426 -0.87 -16.90 15.08
C ALA A 426 0.08 -16.50 13.94
N ARG A 427 -0.47 -15.83 12.93
CA ARG A 427 0.27 -15.30 11.78
C ARG A 427 -0.35 -13.96 11.34
N PRO A 428 0.45 -12.99 10.87
CA PRO A 428 -0.09 -11.75 10.34
C PRO A 428 -0.98 -12.01 9.12
N ALA A 429 -2.13 -11.33 9.04
CA ALA A 429 -3.06 -11.49 7.93
C ALA A 429 -2.42 -11.14 6.58
N ARG A 430 -1.57 -10.10 6.56
CA ARG A 430 -0.77 -9.69 5.40
C ARG A 430 0.11 -10.83 4.88
N LEU A 431 0.91 -11.45 5.75
CA LEU A 431 1.80 -12.54 5.37
C LEU A 431 1.05 -13.81 4.93
N ILE A 432 -0.08 -14.14 5.55
CA ILE A 432 -0.94 -15.25 5.08
C ILE A 432 -1.40 -14.96 3.65
N LEU A 433 -1.89 -13.75 3.37
CA LEU A 433 -2.37 -13.39 2.05
C LEU A 433 -1.23 -13.37 1.02
N GLU A 434 -0.06 -12.84 1.37
CA GLU A 434 1.12 -12.88 0.50
C GLU A 434 1.56 -14.30 0.17
N GLU A 435 1.52 -15.22 1.14
CA GLU A 435 1.83 -16.63 0.90
C GLU A 435 0.80 -17.32 0.03
N GLU A 436 -0.49 -17.09 0.28
CA GLU A 436 -1.55 -17.64 -0.58
C GLU A 436 -1.42 -17.09 -2.00
N LEU A 437 -1.11 -15.81 -2.17
CA LEU A 437 -0.83 -15.19 -3.46
C LEU A 437 0.45 -15.74 -4.13
N LYS A 438 1.51 -16.01 -3.36
CA LYS A 438 2.76 -16.65 -3.86
C LYS A 438 2.54 -18.10 -4.26
N LYS A 439 1.76 -18.87 -3.49
CA LYS A 439 1.35 -20.25 -3.84
C LYS A 439 0.51 -20.28 -5.11
N THR A 440 -0.35 -19.29 -5.30
CA THR A 440 -1.06 -19.14 -6.57
C THR A 440 -0.13 -18.68 -7.69
N GLY A 441 1.04 -18.06 -7.39
CA GLY A 441 1.92 -17.34 -8.33
C GLY A 441 2.97 -18.15 -9.10
N THR A 442 3.01 -19.49 -9.01
CA THR A 442 3.66 -20.32 -10.05
C THR A 442 2.70 -20.69 -11.19
N ALA A 443 1.40 -20.43 -11.00
CA ALA A 443 0.44 -20.34 -12.07
C ALA A 443 0.07 -18.87 -12.26
N THR A 444 0.13 -18.34 -13.47
CA THR A 444 -0.70 -17.20 -13.87
C THR A 444 -2.16 -17.68 -13.86
N ALA A 445 -2.69 -18.02 -12.69
CA ALA A 445 -4.07 -18.45 -12.58
C ALA A 445 -4.95 -17.30 -13.06
N ASP A 446 -5.94 -17.65 -13.88
CA ASP A 446 -7.03 -16.80 -14.37
C ASP A 446 -7.90 -16.31 -13.20
N VAL A 447 -7.32 -15.63 -12.21
CA VAL A 447 -8.05 -15.02 -11.11
C VAL A 447 -8.77 -13.82 -11.69
N VAL A 448 -9.96 -14.08 -12.19
CA VAL A 448 -10.85 -13.10 -12.79
C VAL A 448 -11.67 -12.40 -11.70
N GLU A 449 -11.96 -13.07 -10.59
CA GLU A 449 -12.71 -12.51 -9.48
C GLU A 449 -12.03 -12.86 -8.15
N LEU A 450 -11.93 -11.89 -7.25
CA LEU A 450 -11.33 -12.06 -5.94
C LEU A 450 -12.11 -11.30 -4.87
N ASP A 451 -12.49 -12.01 -3.81
CA ASP A 451 -13.15 -11.44 -2.64
C ASP A 451 -12.27 -11.64 -1.39
N LEU A 452 -11.81 -10.52 -0.82
CA LEU A 452 -11.05 -10.43 0.41
C LEU A 452 -11.80 -9.65 1.48
N SER A 453 -13.13 -9.73 1.48
CA SER A 453 -13.95 -9.03 2.47
C SER A 453 -13.74 -9.58 3.89
N GLY A 454 -13.76 -8.68 4.89
CA GLY A 454 -13.73 -9.05 6.30
C GLY A 454 -12.42 -9.70 6.77
N LYS A 455 -11.31 -9.51 6.03
CA LYS A 455 -10.01 -10.11 6.34
C LYS A 455 -9.17 -9.28 7.30
N LYS A 456 -9.71 -8.16 7.78
CA LYS A 456 -9.04 -7.21 8.70
C LYS A 456 -7.73 -6.66 8.11
N LEU A 457 -7.68 -6.53 6.78
CA LEU A 457 -6.55 -5.91 6.09
C LEU A 457 -6.48 -4.44 6.50
N LYS A 458 -5.33 -3.98 6.98
CA LYS A 458 -5.10 -2.58 7.32
C LYS A 458 -4.62 -1.75 6.12
N GLU A 459 -4.09 -2.43 5.10
CA GLU A 459 -3.56 -1.82 3.89
C GLU A 459 -3.99 -2.59 2.64
N PHE A 460 -3.92 -1.93 1.49
CA PHE A 460 -4.10 -2.58 0.21
C PHE A 460 -2.89 -3.49 -0.10
N PRO A 461 -3.07 -4.81 -0.27
CA PRO A 461 -1.96 -5.70 -0.56
C PRO A 461 -1.38 -5.44 -1.96
N LEU A 462 -0.16 -4.92 -2.05
CA LEU A 462 0.47 -4.55 -3.33
C LEU A 462 0.60 -5.73 -4.30
N ALA A 463 0.66 -6.96 -3.81
CA ALA A 463 0.66 -8.16 -4.64
C ALA A 463 -0.60 -8.28 -5.53
N LEU A 464 -1.74 -7.70 -5.12
CA LEU A 464 -2.96 -7.66 -5.95
C LEU A 464 -2.74 -6.93 -7.27
N THR A 465 -1.85 -5.94 -7.31
CA THR A 465 -1.55 -5.16 -8.53
C THR A 465 -0.92 -5.99 -9.65
N LYS A 466 -0.46 -7.22 -9.33
CA LYS A 466 0.10 -8.16 -10.32
C LYS A 466 -0.96 -9.05 -10.97
N LEU A 467 -2.19 -9.07 -10.46
CA LEU A 467 -3.30 -9.89 -10.96
C LEU A 467 -3.97 -9.22 -12.17
N THR A 468 -3.26 -9.09 -13.29
CA THR A 468 -3.70 -8.31 -14.45
C THR A 468 -4.96 -8.88 -15.14
N SER A 469 -5.30 -10.15 -14.93
CA SER A 469 -6.54 -10.78 -15.43
C SER A 469 -7.78 -10.47 -14.59
N LEU A 470 -7.62 -9.78 -13.45
CA LEU A 470 -8.72 -9.52 -12.51
C LEU A 470 -9.77 -8.59 -13.12
N ARG A 471 -11.02 -9.04 -13.14
CA ARG A 471 -12.21 -8.30 -13.56
C ARG A 471 -13.06 -7.84 -12.37
N LYS A 472 -13.01 -8.52 -11.23
CA LYS A 472 -13.77 -8.16 -10.03
C LYS A 472 -12.92 -8.27 -8.76
N LEU A 473 -12.85 -7.17 -8.01
CA LEU A 473 -12.15 -7.12 -6.72
C LEU A 473 -13.10 -6.60 -5.63
N ILE A 474 -13.24 -7.38 -4.56
CA ILE A 474 -14.04 -7.02 -3.38
C ILE A 474 -13.14 -6.99 -2.15
N LEU A 475 -13.07 -5.84 -1.48
CA LEU A 475 -12.26 -5.57 -0.29
C LEU A 475 -13.11 -5.10 0.90
N ASN A 476 -14.42 -5.34 0.89
CA ASN A 476 -15.35 -4.77 1.87
C ASN A 476 -15.00 -5.16 3.33
N ASP A 477 -15.45 -4.36 4.29
CA ASP A 477 -15.27 -4.66 5.73
C ASP A 477 -13.81 -4.92 6.15
N ASN A 478 -12.87 -4.20 5.55
CA ASN A 478 -11.47 -4.15 6.00
C ASN A 478 -11.16 -2.82 6.69
N TYR A 479 -9.88 -2.49 6.88
CA TYR A 479 -9.40 -1.24 7.49
C TYR A 479 -8.42 -0.53 6.55
N ILE A 480 -8.67 -0.60 5.24
CA ILE A 480 -7.79 -0.08 4.18
C ILE A 480 -8.04 1.42 4.01
N GLU A 481 -7.14 2.24 4.54
CA GLU A 481 -7.28 3.70 4.49
C GLU A 481 -6.89 4.32 3.14
N SER A 482 -6.09 3.61 2.32
CA SER A 482 -5.69 4.10 1.00
C SER A 482 -5.60 3.00 -0.05
N ILE A 483 -5.93 3.35 -1.30
CA ILE A 483 -5.66 2.52 -2.48
C ILE A 483 -4.47 3.12 -3.26
N PRO A 484 -3.42 2.33 -3.57
CA PRO A 484 -2.19 2.83 -4.17
C PRO A 484 -2.31 3.03 -5.69
N ALA A 485 -1.36 3.79 -6.25
CA ALA A 485 -1.26 4.08 -7.70
C ALA A 485 -1.20 2.80 -8.57
N GLY A 486 -0.63 1.72 -8.03
CA GLY A 486 -0.55 0.42 -8.69
C GLY A 486 -1.90 -0.21 -9.05
N ILE A 487 -3.03 0.33 -8.57
CA ILE A 487 -4.37 -0.09 -8.99
C ILE A 487 -4.54 -0.01 -10.52
N SER A 488 -3.86 0.94 -11.18
CA SER A 488 -3.88 1.10 -12.65
C SER A 488 -3.37 -0.11 -13.44
N ASN A 489 -2.59 -1.00 -12.81
CA ASN A 489 -2.12 -2.24 -13.44
C ASN A 489 -3.26 -3.24 -13.70
N LEU A 490 -4.40 -3.09 -13.01
CA LEU A 490 -5.57 -3.96 -13.16
C LEU A 490 -6.42 -3.52 -14.37
N ALA A 491 -5.81 -3.47 -15.55
CA ALA A 491 -6.43 -2.93 -16.77
C ALA A 491 -7.74 -3.63 -17.18
N ASN A 492 -7.96 -4.88 -16.74
CA ASN A 492 -9.17 -5.65 -16.99
C ASN A 492 -10.25 -5.48 -15.89
N LEU A 493 -10.00 -4.69 -14.85
CA LEU A 493 -10.93 -4.54 -13.73
C LEU A 493 -12.23 -3.85 -14.18
N GLU A 494 -13.35 -4.53 -13.95
CA GLU A 494 -14.70 -4.09 -14.27
C GLU A 494 -15.51 -3.72 -13.04
N GLU A 495 -15.26 -4.39 -11.91
CA GLU A 495 -15.95 -4.13 -10.64
C GLU A 495 -14.94 -3.96 -9.51
N PHE A 496 -15.04 -2.85 -8.79
CA PHE A 496 -14.23 -2.61 -7.60
C PHE A 496 -15.10 -2.19 -6.42
N HIS A 497 -15.05 -2.99 -5.35
CA HIS A 497 -15.82 -2.79 -4.13
C HIS A 497 -14.87 -2.64 -2.94
N VAL A 498 -14.94 -1.49 -2.27
CA VAL A 498 -14.14 -1.13 -1.09
C VAL A 498 -15.05 -0.41 -0.07
N GLU A 499 -16.15 -1.07 0.26
CA GLU A 499 -17.13 -0.56 1.21
C GLU A 499 -16.66 -0.76 2.65
N LYS A 500 -16.93 0.21 3.53
CA LYS A 500 -16.69 0.09 4.99
C LYS A 500 -15.24 -0.30 5.31
N CYS A 501 -14.30 0.39 4.66
CA CYS A 501 -12.87 0.19 4.86
C CYS A 501 -12.19 1.31 5.66
N GLY A 502 -12.90 2.43 5.90
CA GLY A 502 -12.26 3.64 6.44
C GLY A 502 -11.38 4.35 5.41
N LEU A 503 -11.67 4.16 4.12
CA LEU A 503 -10.89 4.71 3.02
C LEU A 503 -10.88 6.24 3.07
N LYS A 504 -9.70 6.84 3.23
CA LYS A 504 -9.49 8.29 3.22
C LYS A 504 -9.09 8.78 1.83
N ASN A 505 -8.29 8.00 1.10
CA ASN A 505 -7.70 8.39 -0.18
C ASN A 505 -7.85 7.29 -1.25
N LEU A 506 -8.27 7.69 -2.45
CA LEU A 506 -8.23 6.87 -3.65
C LEU A 506 -7.24 7.49 -4.63
N ALA A 507 -6.19 6.75 -5.02
CA ALA A 507 -5.15 7.29 -5.90
C ALA A 507 -5.71 7.77 -7.25
N PRO A 508 -5.20 8.87 -7.83
CA PRO A 508 -5.68 9.39 -9.12
C PRO A 508 -5.64 8.38 -10.27
N GLU A 509 -4.74 7.41 -10.20
CA GLU A 509 -4.55 6.32 -11.16
C GLU A 509 -5.79 5.42 -11.31
N ILE A 510 -6.76 5.47 -10.39
CA ILE A 510 -8.07 4.84 -10.59
C ILE A 510 -8.70 5.28 -11.92
N GLY A 511 -8.49 6.54 -12.33
CA GLY A 511 -9.00 7.10 -13.58
C GLY A 511 -8.36 6.52 -14.84
N LEU A 512 -7.37 5.64 -14.70
CA LEU A 512 -6.69 4.95 -15.80
C LEU A 512 -7.28 3.56 -16.07
N LEU A 513 -8.30 3.12 -15.33
CA LEU A 513 -8.94 1.82 -15.53
C LEU A 513 -9.95 1.87 -16.69
N PRO A 514 -9.62 1.33 -17.88
CA PRO A 514 -10.43 1.54 -19.08
C PRO A 514 -11.75 0.76 -19.06
N ASN A 515 -11.82 -0.32 -18.28
CA ASN A 515 -12.93 -1.26 -18.26
C ASN A 515 -13.82 -1.16 -17.00
N LEU A 516 -13.51 -0.26 -16.06
CA LEU A 516 -14.22 -0.19 -14.78
C LEU A 516 -15.67 0.29 -15.02
N LYS A 517 -16.63 -0.57 -14.66
CA LYS A 517 -18.08 -0.38 -14.83
C LYS A 517 -18.77 -0.09 -13.49
N ILE A 518 -18.30 -0.69 -12.40
CA ILE A 518 -18.89 -0.53 -11.06
C ILE A 518 -17.80 -0.12 -10.08
N LEU A 519 -18.03 1.00 -9.40
CA LEU A 519 -17.22 1.45 -8.28
C LEU A 519 -18.11 1.63 -7.05
N ASN A 520 -17.89 0.79 -6.03
CA ASN A 520 -18.53 0.92 -4.73
C ASN A 520 -17.50 1.33 -3.68
N VAL A 521 -17.62 2.57 -3.20
CA VAL A 521 -16.77 3.16 -2.15
C VAL A 521 -17.62 3.61 -0.96
N ALA A 522 -18.79 3.01 -0.76
CA ALA A 522 -19.72 3.40 0.29
C ALA A 522 -19.11 3.24 1.69
N ASN A 523 -19.64 3.99 2.66
CA ASN A 523 -19.37 3.82 4.08
C ASN A 523 -17.88 4.00 4.46
N ASN A 524 -17.19 4.92 3.80
CA ASN A 524 -15.81 5.29 4.12
C ASN A 524 -15.70 6.64 4.86
N GLY A 525 -16.83 7.24 5.22
CA GLY A 525 -16.88 8.38 6.14
C GLY A 525 -16.54 9.69 5.44
N GLU A 526 -15.27 9.99 5.19
CA GLU A 526 -14.77 11.29 4.71
C GLU A 526 -14.11 11.23 3.33
N LEU A 527 -14.30 10.12 2.60
CA LEU A 527 -13.68 9.93 1.30
C LEU A 527 -14.08 11.02 0.29
N ALA A 528 -13.07 11.69 -0.26
CA ALA A 528 -13.18 12.50 -1.46
C ALA A 528 -12.65 11.70 -2.67
N LEU A 529 -13.43 11.62 -3.74
CA LEU A 529 -12.99 11.02 -5.00
C LEU A 529 -12.00 11.96 -5.71
N PRO A 530 -10.94 11.42 -6.32
CA PRO A 530 -9.98 12.23 -7.06
C PRO A 530 -10.62 12.80 -8.34
N GLU A 531 -10.13 13.96 -8.79
CA GLU A 531 -10.58 14.60 -10.04
C GLU A 531 -10.51 13.65 -11.26
N SER A 532 -9.55 12.73 -11.25
CA SER A 532 -9.36 11.70 -12.28
C SER A 532 -10.53 10.72 -12.43
N ILE A 533 -11.47 10.65 -11.48
CA ILE A 533 -12.68 9.83 -11.61
C ILE A 533 -13.41 10.16 -12.91
N ASN A 534 -13.35 11.42 -13.37
CA ASN A 534 -13.96 11.88 -14.60
C ASN A 534 -13.39 11.25 -15.89
N LYS A 535 -12.28 10.50 -15.79
CA LYS A 535 -11.67 9.76 -16.90
C LYS A 535 -12.21 8.33 -17.05
N LEU A 536 -12.98 7.84 -16.09
CA LEU A 536 -13.59 6.50 -16.13
C LEU A 536 -14.73 6.44 -17.16
N SER A 537 -14.37 6.32 -18.44
CA SER A 537 -15.30 6.35 -19.57
C SER A 537 -16.27 5.16 -19.63
N SER A 538 -15.96 4.05 -18.95
CA SER A 538 -16.79 2.84 -18.90
C SER A 538 -17.67 2.74 -17.64
N LEU A 539 -17.54 3.67 -16.69
CA LEU A 539 -18.23 3.60 -15.40
C LEU A 539 -19.74 3.77 -15.59
N ARG A 540 -20.52 2.80 -15.12
CA ARG A 540 -21.98 2.77 -15.20
C ARG A 540 -22.65 2.97 -13.85
N THR A 541 -22.08 2.41 -12.79
CA THR A 541 -22.62 2.51 -11.42
C THR A 541 -21.56 3.05 -10.48
N LEU A 542 -21.92 4.10 -9.74
CA LEU A 542 -21.10 4.70 -8.69
C LEU A 542 -21.89 4.72 -7.38
N ASN A 543 -21.39 4.03 -6.36
CA ASN A 543 -21.94 4.08 -5.02
C ASN A 543 -20.97 4.81 -4.07
N ILE A 544 -21.42 5.96 -3.58
CA ILE A 544 -20.72 6.85 -2.63
C ILE A 544 -21.50 7.04 -1.33
N SER A 545 -22.53 6.21 -1.09
CA SER A 545 -23.39 6.30 0.09
C SER A 545 -22.58 6.32 1.38
N TYR A 546 -23.04 7.05 2.39
CA TYR A 546 -22.36 7.18 3.69
C TYR A 546 -20.94 7.79 3.61
N ASN A 547 -20.64 8.55 2.54
CA ASN A 547 -19.49 9.46 2.49
C ASN A 547 -19.95 10.91 2.61
N LYS A 548 -19.44 11.59 3.63
CA LYS A 548 -19.71 12.98 3.98
C LYS A 548 -19.36 13.92 2.82
N GLY A 549 -20.30 14.81 2.49
CA GLY A 549 -20.13 15.83 1.44
C GLY A 549 -20.23 15.29 0.02
N PHE A 550 -20.72 14.05 -0.19
CA PHE A 550 -20.77 13.32 -1.47
C PHE A 550 -19.40 12.96 -2.06
N GLY A 551 -18.33 13.68 -1.74
CA GLY A 551 -16.99 13.37 -2.22
C GLY A 551 -16.82 13.48 -3.74
N LEU A 552 -17.76 14.08 -4.47
CA LEU A 552 -17.69 14.24 -5.92
C LEU A 552 -16.79 15.44 -6.30
N PRO A 553 -15.87 15.30 -7.27
CA PRO A 553 -15.07 16.41 -7.79
C PRO A 553 -15.87 17.37 -8.66
N GLY A 554 -15.27 18.51 -9.04
CA GLY A 554 -15.98 19.56 -9.77
C GLY A 554 -16.39 19.17 -11.19
N ASP A 555 -15.58 18.39 -11.91
CA ASP A 555 -15.74 18.07 -13.33
C ASP A 555 -16.24 16.63 -13.61
N VAL A 556 -17.26 16.16 -12.88
CA VAL A 556 -17.87 14.84 -13.11
C VAL A 556 -18.68 14.73 -14.42
N GLY A 557 -18.88 15.83 -15.15
CA GLY A 557 -19.67 15.84 -16.39
C GLY A 557 -19.12 14.97 -17.51
N LYS A 558 -17.85 14.54 -17.42
CA LYS A 558 -17.20 13.61 -18.37
C LYS A 558 -17.51 12.13 -18.11
N LEU A 559 -18.18 11.81 -17.00
CA LEU A 559 -18.72 10.47 -16.74
C LEU A 559 -19.96 10.20 -17.61
N THR A 560 -19.78 10.21 -18.93
CA THR A 560 -20.88 10.14 -19.91
C THR A 560 -21.59 8.80 -19.93
N SER A 561 -20.93 7.73 -19.50
CA SER A 561 -21.48 6.38 -19.40
C SER A 561 -22.16 6.08 -18.05
N LEU A 562 -22.09 7.01 -17.08
CA LEU A 562 -22.65 6.77 -15.75
C LEU A 562 -24.19 6.78 -15.82
N GLU A 563 -24.79 5.65 -15.48
CA GLU A 563 -26.24 5.42 -15.54
C GLU A 563 -26.87 5.46 -14.13
N GLU A 564 -26.12 5.07 -13.10
CA GLU A 564 -26.61 4.96 -11.73
C GLU A 564 -25.66 5.62 -10.73
N LEU A 565 -26.22 6.53 -9.91
CA LEU A 565 -25.53 7.18 -8.80
C LEU A 565 -26.29 6.89 -7.51
N ILE A 566 -25.62 6.22 -6.59
CA ILE A 566 -26.13 5.88 -5.26
C ILE A 566 -25.36 6.71 -4.23
N CYS A 567 -26.06 7.61 -3.55
CA CYS A 567 -25.47 8.56 -2.61
C CYS A 567 -26.38 8.78 -1.40
N TYR A 568 -26.81 7.69 -0.75
CA TYR A 568 -27.60 7.78 0.48
C TYR A 568 -26.77 8.33 1.65
N GLN A 569 -27.36 9.22 2.46
CA GLN A 569 -26.76 9.67 3.72
C GLN A 569 -25.32 10.23 3.58
N CYS A 570 -25.13 11.10 2.59
CA CYS A 570 -23.89 11.82 2.31
C CYS A 570 -23.83 13.20 2.99
N SER A 571 -24.90 13.69 3.60
CA SER A 571 -24.92 15.01 4.24
C SER A 571 -24.06 15.08 5.52
N THR A 572 -23.22 16.11 5.65
CA THR A 572 -22.41 16.39 6.87
C THR A 572 -23.17 17.13 7.96
N ALA A 573 -24.14 17.94 7.55
CA ALA A 573 -25.06 18.70 8.37
C ALA A 573 -26.43 18.68 7.70
N ALA A 574 -27.46 19.23 8.33
CA ALA A 574 -28.76 19.42 7.71
C ALA A 574 -29.25 20.85 7.99
N PRO A 575 -29.87 21.55 7.03
CA PRO A 575 -29.93 21.20 5.62
C PRO A 575 -28.60 21.41 4.89
N ILE A 576 -28.45 20.81 3.71
CA ILE A 576 -27.33 21.07 2.78
C ILE A 576 -27.82 21.63 1.45
N GLU A 577 -26.95 22.38 0.77
CA GLU A 577 -27.19 22.73 -0.64
C GLU A 577 -27.17 21.48 -1.53
N PHE A 578 -27.94 21.51 -2.61
CA PHE A 578 -27.90 20.45 -3.61
C PHE A 578 -26.52 20.41 -4.28
N PRO A 579 -25.86 19.24 -4.38
CA PRO A 579 -24.54 19.12 -5.02
C PRO A 579 -24.63 19.36 -6.54
N PRO A 580 -24.20 20.54 -7.07
CA PRO A 580 -24.45 20.90 -8.47
C PRO A 580 -23.69 19.99 -9.47
N ALA A 581 -22.64 19.32 -9.01
CA ALA A 581 -21.92 18.31 -9.78
C ALA A 581 -22.85 17.21 -10.31
N ILE A 582 -23.86 16.79 -9.53
CA ILE A 582 -24.81 15.75 -9.94
C ILE A 582 -25.59 16.18 -11.19
N THR A 583 -25.94 17.47 -11.33
CA THR A 583 -26.71 17.92 -12.50
C THR A 583 -25.93 17.85 -13.80
N ARG A 584 -24.59 17.68 -13.76
CA ARG A 584 -23.73 17.54 -14.93
C ARG A 584 -23.71 16.11 -15.50
N LEU A 585 -24.22 15.12 -14.77
CA LEU A 585 -24.23 13.70 -15.16
C LEU A 585 -25.36 13.40 -16.17
N LYS A 586 -25.19 13.80 -17.43
CA LYS A 586 -26.27 13.70 -18.45
C LYS A 586 -26.69 12.28 -18.82
N GLY A 587 -25.82 11.29 -18.58
CA GLY A 587 -26.12 9.87 -18.81
C GLY A 587 -27.02 9.24 -17.75
N LEU A 588 -27.25 9.93 -16.63
CA LEU A 588 -27.85 9.34 -15.44
C LEU A 588 -29.31 8.93 -15.67
N LYS A 589 -29.61 7.67 -15.37
CA LYS A 589 -30.95 7.05 -15.41
C LYS A 589 -31.51 6.84 -14.00
N CYS A 590 -30.67 6.54 -13.03
CA CYS A 590 -31.07 6.28 -11.65
C CYS A 590 -30.29 7.18 -10.69
N LEU A 591 -31.00 7.99 -9.89
CA LEU A 591 -30.42 8.82 -8.84
C LEU A 591 -31.02 8.45 -7.48
N LEU A 592 -30.22 7.77 -6.67
CA LEU A 592 -30.61 7.30 -5.34
C LEU A 592 -29.96 8.17 -4.27
N MET A 593 -30.63 9.26 -3.88
CA MET A 593 -30.08 10.30 -2.99
C MET A 593 -30.90 10.53 -1.71
N GLY A 594 -31.55 9.47 -1.21
CA GLY A 594 -32.33 9.54 0.01
C GLY A 594 -31.49 9.92 1.24
N SER A 595 -32.14 10.45 2.26
CA SER A 595 -31.54 10.79 3.55
C SER A 595 -30.41 11.83 3.45
N ASN A 596 -30.58 12.87 2.62
CA ASN A 596 -29.60 13.95 2.42
C ASN A 596 -30.12 15.36 2.75
N SER A 597 -31.26 15.51 3.43
CA SER A 597 -31.82 16.79 3.94
C SER A 597 -31.45 18.03 3.10
N ILE A 598 -31.91 18.10 1.85
CA ILE A 598 -31.52 19.17 0.92
C ILE A 598 -32.37 20.42 1.13
N LEU A 599 -31.72 21.59 0.97
CA LEU A 599 -32.34 22.91 1.10
C LEU A 599 -33.22 23.25 -0.11
N SER A 600 -32.73 22.93 -1.31
CA SER A 600 -33.40 23.21 -2.57
C SER A 600 -33.04 22.14 -3.61
N VAL A 601 -33.78 22.09 -4.71
CA VAL A 601 -33.37 21.37 -5.94
C VAL A 601 -33.22 22.43 -7.04
N PRO A 602 -32.04 22.59 -7.66
CA PRO A 602 -31.79 23.65 -8.63
C PRO A 602 -32.49 23.39 -9.98
N GLU A 603 -32.78 24.44 -10.75
CA GLU A 603 -33.33 24.31 -12.12
C GLU A 603 -32.43 23.50 -13.06
N SER A 604 -31.10 23.52 -12.86
CA SER A 604 -30.16 22.69 -13.62
C SER A 604 -30.39 21.19 -13.43
N PHE A 605 -31.13 20.76 -12.39
CA PHE A 605 -31.56 19.37 -12.24
C PHE A 605 -32.38 18.89 -13.42
N LEU A 606 -33.12 19.79 -14.08
CA LEU A 606 -33.91 19.48 -15.27
C LEU A 606 -33.05 19.11 -16.47
N GLU A 607 -31.72 19.27 -16.40
CA GLU A 607 -30.82 18.83 -17.46
C GLU A 607 -30.58 17.31 -17.46
N LEU A 608 -31.02 16.58 -16.43
CA LEU A 608 -30.96 15.11 -16.33
C LEU A 608 -32.06 14.43 -17.16
N GLN A 609 -32.09 14.67 -18.46
CA GLN A 609 -33.18 14.25 -19.36
C GLN A 609 -33.35 12.74 -19.50
N ASN A 610 -32.34 11.95 -19.14
CA ASN A 610 -32.37 10.48 -19.19
C ASN A 610 -32.85 9.85 -17.87
N LEU A 611 -33.13 10.65 -16.83
CA LEU A 611 -33.49 10.14 -15.51
C LEU A 611 -34.83 9.37 -15.58
N GLU A 612 -34.79 8.12 -15.15
CA GLU A 612 -35.91 7.19 -15.07
C GLU A 612 -36.37 6.93 -13.63
N GLU A 613 -35.45 6.98 -12.66
CA GLU A 613 -35.72 6.74 -11.25
C GLU A 613 -35.05 7.80 -10.37
N LEU A 614 -35.83 8.33 -9.43
CA LEU A 614 -35.37 9.32 -8.45
C LEU A 614 -35.83 8.94 -7.05
N ASN A 615 -34.87 8.82 -6.13
CA ASN A 615 -35.15 8.59 -4.71
C ASN A 615 -34.78 9.81 -3.86
N LEU A 616 -35.80 10.42 -3.25
CA LEU A 616 -35.71 11.56 -2.33
C LEU A 616 -36.24 11.22 -0.93
N ASN A 617 -36.44 9.94 -0.61
CA ASN A 617 -36.92 9.51 0.71
C ASN A 617 -36.03 10.09 1.80
N GLY A 618 -36.61 10.74 2.81
CA GLY A 618 -35.81 11.34 3.90
C GLY A 618 -35.05 12.62 3.53
N SER A 619 -35.19 13.14 2.30
CA SER A 619 -34.50 14.35 1.82
C SER A 619 -35.40 15.58 1.69
N LEU A 620 -36.72 15.43 1.87
CA LEU A 620 -37.73 16.47 1.58
C LEU A 620 -37.97 17.49 2.72
N SER A 621 -37.39 17.28 3.90
CA SER A 621 -37.72 18.01 5.13
C SER A 621 -37.60 19.53 5.01
N TYR A 622 -36.58 20.03 4.31
CA TYR A 622 -36.27 21.46 4.23
C TYR A 622 -36.61 22.10 2.89
N LEU A 623 -37.18 21.34 1.95
CA LEU A 623 -37.56 21.83 0.63
C LEU A 623 -38.81 22.74 0.71
N ASN A 624 -38.70 23.89 0.04
CA ASN A 624 -39.82 24.83 -0.12
C ASN A 624 -40.65 24.55 -1.39
N ALA A 625 -39.97 24.22 -2.48
CA ALA A 625 -40.56 23.94 -3.78
C ALA A 625 -39.65 22.98 -4.55
N LEU A 626 -40.20 22.43 -5.63
CA LEU A 626 -39.47 21.62 -6.60
C LEU A 626 -39.50 22.33 -7.95
N PRO A 627 -38.43 22.22 -8.78
CA PRO A 627 -38.50 22.64 -10.16
C PRO A 627 -39.52 21.77 -10.91
N ALA A 628 -39.86 22.18 -12.14
CA ALA A 628 -40.89 21.50 -12.93
C ALA A 628 -40.43 20.11 -13.43
N PHE A 629 -40.43 19.10 -12.55
CA PHE A 629 -40.07 17.71 -12.86
C PHE A 629 -40.94 17.10 -13.97
N SER A 630 -42.09 17.69 -14.29
CA SER A 630 -42.86 17.36 -15.50
C SER A 630 -42.07 17.51 -16.81
N LYS A 631 -40.96 18.25 -16.81
CA LYS A 631 -40.02 18.32 -17.96
C LYS A 631 -39.11 17.09 -18.09
N LEU A 632 -39.00 16.24 -17.06
CA LEU A 632 -38.22 15.00 -17.08
C LEU A 632 -39.08 13.86 -17.66
N LYS A 633 -39.19 13.83 -18.99
CA LYS A 633 -40.14 12.96 -19.70
C LYS A 633 -39.93 11.46 -19.50
N ASN A 634 -38.73 11.05 -19.07
CA ASN A 634 -38.36 9.66 -18.85
C ASN A 634 -38.55 9.21 -17.41
N LEU A 635 -38.88 10.11 -16.48
CA LEU A 635 -38.99 9.80 -15.05
C LEU A 635 -40.22 8.93 -14.81
N LYS A 636 -40.01 7.66 -14.45
CA LYS A 636 -41.04 6.63 -14.23
C LYS A 636 -41.22 6.31 -12.76
N VAL A 637 -40.14 6.37 -11.97
CA VAL A 637 -40.16 5.95 -10.57
C VAL A 637 -39.75 7.13 -9.69
N LEU A 638 -40.62 7.47 -8.74
CA LEU A 638 -40.33 8.51 -7.75
C LEU A 638 -40.59 7.99 -6.34
N HIS A 639 -39.52 7.93 -5.54
CA HIS A 639 -39.60 7.71 -4.11
C HIS A 639 -39.55 9.05 -3.40
N ALA A 640 -40.69 9.48 -2.86
CA ALA A 640 -40.84 10.77 -2.21
C ALA A 640 -41.51 10.61 -0.83
N SER A 641 -41.16 9.57 -0.10
CA SER A 641 -41.68 9.28 1.25
C SER A 641 -41.45 10.45 2.20
N GLY A 642 -42.43 10.71 3.08
CA GLY A 642 -42.39 11.70 4.14
C GLY A 642 -41.54 11.31 5.35
N LEU A 643 -40.62 10.35 5.18
CA LEU A 643 -39.58 10.01 6.15
C LEU A 643 -38.77 11.26 6.55
N ILE A 644 -38.34 11.27 7.81
CA ILE A 644 -37.38 12.26 8.33
C ILE A 644 -36.09 11.52 8.66
N ASN A 645 -34.96 12.11 8.30
CA ASN A 645 -33.66 11.49 8.50
C ASN A 645 -33.13 11.67 9.93
N TYR A 646 -33.35 12.84 10.53
CA TYR A 646 -32.90 13.17 11.89
C TYR A 646 -34.08 13.50 12.82
N THR A 647 -33.90 13.29 14.12
CA THR A 647 -34.89 13.70 15.14
C THR A 647 -35.15 15.22 15.12
N ALA A 648 -34.12 16.01 14.82
CA ALA A 648 -34.19 17.46 14.66
C ALA A 648 -34.62 17.93 13.25
N SER A 649 -35.13 17.05 12.39
CA SER A 649 -35.65 17.44 11.07
C SER A 649 -37.16 17.73 11.11
N PRO A 650 -37.64 18.84 10.53
CA PRO A 650 -39.06 19.06 10.37
C PRO A 650 -39.64 18.01 9.40
N ALA A 651 -40.94 17.80 9.49
CA ALA A 651 -41.68 16.99 8.52
C ALA A 651 -41.48 17.52 7.08
N ALA A 652 -41.76 16.72 6.04
CA ALA A 652 -41.85 17.26 4.68
C ALA A 652 -43.11 18.15 4.52
N LYS A 653 -43.04 19.19 3.68
CA LYS A 653 -44.24 20.00 3.37
C LYS A 653 -45.24 19.16 2.56
N GLN A 654 -46.47 19.00 3.07
CA GLN A 654 -47.54 18.32 2.34
C GLN A 654 -47.94 19.08 1.06
N SER A 655 -47.65 20.39 0.96
CA SER A 655 -47.87 21.16 -0.27
C SER A 655 -47.00 20.72 -1.45
N LEU A 656 -45.87 20.04 -1.18
CA LEU A 656 -45.00 19.49 -2.24
C LEU A 656 -45.68 18.38 -3.05
N LEU A 657 -46.69 17.71 -2.47
CA LEU A 657 -47.38 16.58 -3.11
C LEU A 657 -47.96 16.95 -4.48
N ARG A 658 -48.54 18.16 -4.59
CA ARG A 658 -49.12 18.67 -5.83
C ARG A 658 -48.10 18.76 -6.97
N SER A 659 -46.83 19.03 -6.66
CA SER A 659 -45.77 19.07 -7.66
C SER A 659 -45.52 17.68 -8.27
N PHE A 660 -45.62 16.61 -7.49
CA PHE A 660 -45.43 15.23 -7.98
C PHE A 660 -46.53 14.81 -8.96
N PHE A 661 -47.76 15.28 -8.75
CA PHE A 661 -48.89 14.96 -9.63
C PHE A 661 -48.82 15.61 -11.03
N THR A 662 -47.86 16.51 -11.25
CA THR A 662 -47.60 17.07 -12.58
C THR A 662 -46.71 16.18 -13.46
N ILE A 663 -46.08 15.14 -12.88
CA ILE A 663 -45.12 14.27 -13.55
C ILE A 663 -45.86 13.10 -14.21
N THR A 664 -46.50 13.36 -15.34
CA THR A 664 -47.41 12.42 -16.00
C THR A 664 -46.74 11.15 -16.56
N SER A 665 -45.40 11.12 -16.61
CA SER A 665 -44.61 9.95 -16.98
C SER A 665 -44.50 8.88 -15.88
N LEU A 666 -44.89 9.19 -14.63
CA LEU A 666 -44.73 8.26 -13.51
C LEU A 666 -45.55 6.97 -13.68
N GLU A 667 -44.89 5.86 -13.40
CA GLU A 667 -45.45 4.51 -13.27
C GLU A 667 -45.47 4.03 -11.81
N VAL A 668 -44.52 4.50 -10.99
CA VAL A 668 -44.38 4.15 -9.57
C VAL A 668 -44.20 5.42 -8.75
N LEU A 669 -45.03 5.58 -7.71
CA LEU A 669 -44.98 6.74 -6.82
C LEU A 669 -45.14 6.31 -5.37
N HIS A 670 -44.12 6.56 -4.55
CA HIS A 670 -44.18 6.31 -3.11
C HIS A 670 -44.34 7.63 -2.35
N LEU A 671 -45.46 7.77 -1.65
CA LEU A 671 -45.87 8.92 -0.85
C LEU A 671 -46.32 8.49 0.56
N ASP A 672 -45.70 7.46 1.10
CA ASP A 672 -45.95 7.03 2.47
C ASP A 672 -45.46 8.09 3.48
N ARG A 673 -46.00 8.06 4.70
CA ARG A 673 -45.50 8.84 5.87
C ARG A 673 -45.53 10.36 5.72
N HIS A 674 -46.38 10.90 4.85
CA HIS A 674 -46.68 12.34 4.77
C HIS A 674 -47.74 12.82 5.77
N GLY A 675 -48.42 11.93 6.46
CA GLY A 675 -49.49 12.26 7.42
C GLY A 675 -49.10 12.04 8.88
N GLU A 676 -50.07 11.54 9.66
CA GLU A 676 -49.95 11.56 11.12
C GLU A 676 -48.80 10.70 11.65
N ARG A 677 -47.92 11.35 12.41
CA ARG A 677 -46.83 10.69 13.13
C ARG A 677 -46.89 11.10 14.59
N LYS A 678 -46.91 10.11 15.49
CA LYS A 678 -46.61 10.34 16.90
C LYS A 678 -45.10 10.58 17.00
N GLU A 679 -44.69 11.83 17.21
CA GLU A 679 -43.26 12.16 17.31
C GLU A 679 -42.61 11.54 18.55
N LYS A 680 -41.34 11.16 18.40
CA LYS A 680 -40.44 10.85 19.51
C LYS A 680 -40.10 12.16 20.24
N PHE A 681 -39.78 12.07 21.53
CA PHE A 681 -39.30 13.18 22.36
C PHE A 681 -38.16 13.94 21.66
N ILE A 682 -38.31 15.26 21.48
CA ILE A 682 -37.27 16.17 20.98
C ILE A 682 -36.71 16.93 22.19
N LYS A 683 -35.38 16.90 22.35
CA LYS A 683 -34.67 17.64 23.40
C LYS A 683 -34.57 19.13 23.05
N MET A 684 -34.32 19.98 24.06
CA MET A 684 -34.16 21.43 23.85
C MET A 684 -33.07 21.76 22.82
N ASN A 685 -31.92 21.08 22.88
CA ASN A 685 -30.83 21.28 21.92
C ASN A 685 -31.21 20.84 20.50
N GLU A 686 -31.96 19.74 20.34
CA GLU A 686 -32.47 19.30 19.03
C GLU A 686 -33.52 20.27 18.48
N PHE A 687 -34.27 20.95 19.36
CA PHE A 687 -35.23 21.98 18.97
C PHE A 687 -34.52 23.27 18.52
N GLU A 688 -33.54 23.75 19.28
CA GLU A 688 -32.71 24.90 18.89
C GLU A 688 -32.01 24.63 17.54
N GLU A 689 -31.48 23.42 17.36
CA GLU A 689 -30.94 22.96 16.08
C GLU A 689 -31.99 23.02 14.96
N MET A 690 -33.20 22.50 15.19
CA MET A 690 -34.28 22.57 14.20
C MET A 690 -34.67 24.01 13.85
N GLN A 691 -34.72 24.93 14.82
CA GLN A 691 -34.99 26.35 14.58
C GLN A 691 -33.92 26.99 13.71
N ASN A 692 -32.64 26.75 14.03
CA ASN A 692 -31.50 27.25 13.26
C ASN A 692 -31.53 26.71 11.82
N ASN A 693 -31.82 25.42 11.66
CA ASN A 693 -31.91 24.73 10.38
C ASN A 693 -33.12 25.13 9.54
N LEU A 694 -34.10 25.84 10.12
CA LEU A 694 -35.27 26.40 9.44
C LEU A 694 -35.17 27.91 9.19
N ALA A 695 -34.03 28.54 9.47
CA ALA A 695 -33.87 29.99 9.30
C ALA A 695 -34.12 30.47 7.86
N HIS A 696 -33.98 29.60 6.85
CA HIS A 696 -34.30 29.89 5.44
C HIS A 696 -35.80 29.90 5.12
N ASP A 697 -36.67 29.45 6.04
CA ASP A 697 -38.13 29.38 5.87
C ASP A 697 -38.83 30.03 7.08
N PRO A 698 -38.90 31.39 7.12
CA PRO A 698 -39.44 32.12 8.27
C PRO A 698 -40.91 31.80 8.57
N GLU A 699 -41.71 31.49 7.56
CA GLU A 699 -43.12 31.12 7.75
C GLU A 699 -43.24 29.81 8.50
N ARG A 700 -42.45 28.81 8.12
CA ARG A 700 -42.45 27.50 8.77
C ARG A 700 -41.78 27.53 10.14
N LEU A 701 -40.78 28.37 10.33
CA LEU A 701 -40.21 28.65 11.65
C LEU A 701 -41.26 29.28 12.57
N ALA A 702 -42.05 30.24 12.07
CA ALA A 702 -43.16 30.83 12.82
C ALA A 702 -44.24 29.79 13.13
N GLU A 703 -44.58 28.90 12.19
CA GLU A 703 -45.51 27.80 12.41
C GLU A 703 -45.00 26.82 13.48
N LEU A 704 -43.73 26.42 13.41
CA LEU A 704 -43.08 25.57 14.41
C LEU A 704 -43.16 26.20 15.81
N ASN A 705 -42.82 27.49 15.92
CA ASN A 705 -42.90 28.24 17.18
C ASN A 705 -44.34 28.38 17.70
N ALA A 706 -45.31 28.61 16.82
CA ALA A 706 -46.73 28.75 17.17
C ALA A 706 -47.36 27.42 17.61
N ARG A 707 -46.90 26.28 17.10
CA ARG A 707 -47.36 24.96 17.53
C ARG A 707 -46.90 24.63 18.96
N LEU A 708 -45.80 25.22 19.42
CA LEU A 708 -45.23 25.00 20.77
C LEU A 708 -45.87 25.88 21.85
N THR A 709 -46.35 27.07 21.52
CA THR A 709 -47.09 27.94 22.47
C THR A 709 -48.44 27.35 22.92
N ARG A 710 -48.92 26.28 22.25
CA ARG A 710 -50.11 25.51 22.65
C ARG A 710 -49.84 24.40 23.67
N VAL A 711 -48.60 24.24 24.15
CA VAL A 711 -48.24 23.29 25.22
C VAL A 711 -48.00 24.09 26.51
N PRO A 712 -48.97 24.13 27.45
CA PRO A 712 -48.83 24.90 28.66
C PRO A 712 -47.94 24.16 29.67
N ASN A 713 -46.84 24.81 30.04
CA ASN A 713 -45.99 24.65 31.23
C ASN A 713 -44.52 24.33 30.95
N ILE A 714 -43.68 25.26 31.41
CA ILE A 714 -42.24 25.14 31.60
C ILE A 714 -41.97 24.05 32.65
N VAL A 715 -41.49 22.86 32.22
CA VAL A 715 -40.61 21.99 33.02
C VAL A 715 -39.74 21.20 32.04
N TYR A 716 -38.42 21.34 32.18
CA TYR A 716 -37.46 20.45 31.51
C TYR A 716 -37.66 19.01 32.02
N GLY A 717 -38.10 18.11 31.13
CA GLY A 717 -38.04 16.66 31.30
C GLY A 717 -39.09 15.98 32.20
N ASP A 718 -40.27 15.66 31.64
CA ASP A 718 -41.12 14.51 32.05
C ASP A 718 -42.20 14.04 31.01
N GLY A 719 -42.04 14.34 29.71
CA GLY A 719 -42.47 13.39 28.67
C GLY A 719 -43.95 13.35 28.24
N LYS A 720 -44.67 14.47 28.11
CA LYS A 720 -45.96 14.48 27.38
C LYS A 720 -46.24 15.79 26.62
N LYS A 721 -45.90 15.80 25.32
CA LYS A 721 -46.59 16.45 24.16
C LYS A 721 -45.58 16.95 23.12
N GLY A 722 -45.37 16.15 22.07
CA GLY A 722 -44.70 16.57 20.83
C GLY A 722 -45.69 17.23 19.86
N THR A 723 -45.16 17.96 18.89
CA THR A 723 -45.94 18.53 17.78
C THR A 723 -46.62 17.41 16.98
N LEU A 724 -47.95 17.43 16.85
CA LEU A 724 -48.65 16.51 15.95
C LEU A 724 -48.47 17.00 14.50
N ARG A 725 -47.91 16.15 13.63
CA ARG A 725 -48.16 16.27 12.19
C ARG A 725 -49.59 15.84 11.93
N GLU A 726 -50.38 16.70 11.30
CA GLU A 726 -51.77 16.36 10.97
C GLU A 726 -51.82 15.21 9.96
N ALA A 727 -52.87 14.40 10.05
CA ALA A 727 -53.19 13.39 9.05
C ALA A 727 -53.32 14.04 7.66
N LEU A 728 -52.90 13.31 6.63
CA LEU A 728 -53.11 13.75 5.26
C LEU A 728 -54.61 13.73 4.96
N LYS A 729 -55.10 14.75 4.26
CA LYS A 729 -56.50 14.85 3.84
C LYS A 729 -56.63 14.58 2.34
N ALA A 730 -57.83 14.15 1.92
CA ALA A 730 -58.10 13.82 0.53
C ALA A 730 -57.81 15.00 -0.44
N GLU A 731 -58.05 16.25 -0.02
CA GLU A 731 -57.85 17.46 -0.84
C GLU A 731 -56.36 17.71 -1.15
N GLN A 732 -55.45 17.13 -0.35
CA GLN A 732 -54.01 17.24 -0.57
C GLN A 732 -53.51 16.26 -1.63
N LEU A 733 -54.33 15.28 -1.98
CA LEU A 733 -54.10 14.33 -3.08
C LEU A 733 -54.78 14.77 -4.39
N GLU A 734 -55.44 15.95 -4.43
CA GLU A 734 -56.02 16.50 -5.66
C GLU A 734 -54.97 16.72 -6.75
N GLY A 735 -55.33 16.35 -7.98
CA GLY A 735 -54.48 16.29 -9.16
C GLY A 735 -53.87 14.91 -9.41
N ILE A 736 -54.01 13.93 -8.50
CA ILE A 736 -53.40 12.60 -8.66
C ILE A 736 -53.91 11.87 -9.91
N SER A 737 -55.13 12.19 -10.35
CA SER A 737 -55.74 11.67 -11.58
C SER A 737 -54.98 12.04 -12.86
N ASN A 738 -54.07 13.02 -12.82
CA ASN A 738 -53.18 13.36 -13.93
C ASN A 738 -52.16 12.26 -14.24
N LEU A 739 -51.84 11.40 -13.27
CA LEU A 739 -50.85 10.33 -13.37
C LEU A 739 -51.41 9.09 -14.07
N ARG A 740 -51.89 9.24 -15.31
CA ARG A 740 -52.61 8.20 -16.04
C ARG A 740 -51.80 6.92 -16.31
N ASN A 741 -50.47 7.00 -16.23
CA ASN A 741 -49.56 5.88 -16.42
C ASN A 741 -49.24 5.14 -15.11
N LEU A 742 -49.74 5.62 -13.97
CA LEU A 742 -49.39 5.10 -12.66
C LEU A 742 -49.91 3.66 -12.48
N LYS A 743 -49.00 2.77 -12.08
CA LYS A 743 -49.23 1.35 -11.82
C LYS A 743 -49.11 1.02 -10.34
N VAL A 744 -48.20 1.68 -9.63
CA VAL A 744 -47.95 1.45 -8.19
C VAL A 744 -48.04 2.77 -7.46
N LEU A 745 -48.86 2.79 -6.41
CA LEU A 745 -49.02 3.94 -5.53
C LEU A 745 -48.94 3.48 -4.08
N ASP A 746 -48.00 4.04 -3.32
CA ASP A 746 -47.90 3.84 -1.88
C ASP A 746 -48.36 5.10 -1.14
N LEU A 747 -49.44 4.98 -0.38
CA LEU A 747 -50.03 5.99 0.49
C LEU A 747 -50.10 5.52 1.95
N SER A 748 -49.27 4.55 2.33
CA SER A 748 -49.24 4.00 3.68
C SER A 748 -48.81 5.03 4.73
N PHE A 749 -49.18 4.82 5.99
CA PHE A 749 -48.81 5.66 7.13
C PHE A 749 -49.17 7.16 6.99
N ASN A 750 -50.31 7.48 6.36
CA ASN A 750 -50.74 8.86 6.14
C ASN A 750 -51.91 9.30 7.05
N GLY A 751 -52.51 8.39 7.81
CA GLY A 751 -53.68 8.69 8.64
C GLY A 751 -54.92 9.10 7.84
N LEU A 752 -54.97 8.80 6.54
CA LEU A 752 -56.07 9.13 5.64
C LEU A 752 -57.39 8.53 6.15
N THR A 753 -58.46 9.32 6.12
CA THR A 753 -59.82 8.88 6.46
C THR A 753 -60.71 8.71 5.24
N SER A 754 -60.31 9.28 4.10
CA SER A 754 -60.93 9.12 2.79
C SER A 754 -59.89 9.35 1.69
N LEU A 755 -60.24 9.00 0.45
CA LEU A 755 -59.47 9.33 -0.75
C LEU A 755 -60.29 10.25 -1.68
N PRO A 756 -59.65 11.11 -2.49
CA PRO A 756 -60.38 11.91 -3.47
C PRO A 756 -60.96 11.02 -4.57
N GLU A 757 -62.20 11.28 -5.00
CA GLU A 757 -62.92 10.49 -6.02
C GLU A 757 -62.12 10.32 -7.32
N GLU A 758 -61.32 11.33 -7.67
CA GLU A 758 -60.53 11.31 -8.91
C GLU A 758 -59.45 10.23 -8.94
N ILE A 759 -59.08 9.63 -7.79
CA ILE A 759 -58.17 8.48 -7.76
C ILE A 759 -58.74 7.30 -8.55
N PHE A 760 -60.07 7.19 -8.65
CA PHE A 760 -60.76 6.15 -9.40
C PHE A 760 -60.63 6.32 -10.92
N ALA A 761 -60.10 7.46 -11.39
CA ALA A 761 -59.74 7.67 -12.79
C ALA A 761 -58.47 6.92 -13.20
N LEU A 762 -57.66 6.45 -12.23
CA LEU A 762 -56.41 5.71 -12.46
C LEU A 762 -56.69 4.24 -12.82
N LYS A 763 -57.30 4.00 -13.98
CA LYS A 763 -57.68 2.65 -14.43
C LYS A 763 -56.51 1.70 -14.68
N GLY A 764 -55.29 2.23 -14.81
CA GLY A 764 -54.06 1.45 -14.97
C GLY A 764 -53.41 1.01 -13.64
N LEU A 765 -53.94 1.44 -12.49
CA LEU A 765 -53.36 1.17 -11.18
C LEU A 765 -53.46 -0.33 -10.85
N ARG A 766 -52.32 -0.94 -10.51
CA ARG A 766 -52.18 -2.37 -10.23
C ARG A 766 -51.97 -2.66 -8.76
N SER A 767 -51.29 -1.76 -8.04
CA SER A 767 -51.00 -1.88 -6.61
C SER A 767 -51.27 -0.56 -5.92
N LEU A 768 -52.02 -0.61 -4.83
CA LEU A 768 -52.34 0.53 -3.96
C LEU A 768 -52.10 0.15 -2.50
N ASP A 769 -51.02 0.67 -1.92
CA ASP A 769 -50.73 0.48 -0.50
C ASP A 769 -51.40 1.57 0.34
N LEU A 770 -52.30 1.16 1.23
CA LEU A 770 -53.03 2.02 2.15
C LEU A 770 -52.83 1.58 3.61
N GLN A 771 -51.78 0.83 3.90
CA GLN A 771 -51.52 0.35 5.26
C GLN A 771 -51.40 1.51 6.27
N TYR A 772 -51.78 1.25 7.52
CA TYR A 772 -51.63 2.21 8.62
C TYR A 772 -52.30 3.58 8.36
N ASN A 773 -53.48 3.56 7.73
CA ASN A 773 -54.38 4.72 7.62
C ASN A 773 -55.58 4.58 8.59
N ARG A 774 -56.62 5.39 8.40
CA ARG A 774 -57.84 5.44 9.21
C ARG A 774 -59.09 5.35 8.34
N LEU A 775 -59.02 4.57 7.26
CA LEU A 775 -60.12 4.41 6.32
C LEU A 775 -61.21 3.54 6.98
N PRO A 776 -62.43 4.04 7.18
CA PRO A 776 -63.52 3.22 7.72
C PRO A 776 -63.96 2.14 6.71
N ALA A 777 -64.67 1.12 7.19
CA ALA A 777 -65.00 -0.07 6.40
C ALA A 777 -65.80 0.25 5.12
N ASP A 778 -66.70 1.24 5.17
CA ASP A 778 -67.48 1.72 4.03
C ASP A 778 -66.59 2.37 2.95
N GLU A 779 -65.60 3.17 3.36
CA GLU A 779 -64.63 3.76 2.44
C GLU A 779 -63.72 2.68 1.82
N GLN A 780 -63.28 1.68 2.61
CA GLN A 780 -62.49 0.56 2.08
C GLN A 780 -63.26 -0.24 1.01
N LEU A 781 -64.56 -0.50 1.24
CA LEU A 781 -65.44 -1.14 0.28
C LEU A 781 -65.63 -0.30 -0.99
N LYS A 782 -65.81 1.01 -0.84
CA LYS A 782 -65.91 1.96 -1.95
C LYS A 782 -64.65 1.96 -2.82
N ILE A 783 -63.47 2.01 -2.21
CA ILE A 783 -62.19 1.99 -2.93
C ILE A 783 -62.05 0.66 -3.70
N SER A 784 -62.30 -0.47 -3.03
CA SER A 784 -62.21 -1.81 -3.63
C SER A 784 -63.16 -1.98 -4.82
N SER A 785 -64.36 -1.41 -4.74
CA SER A 785 -65.37 -1.51 -5.80
C SER A 785 -65.03 -0.65 -7.04
N ASN A 786 -64.33 0.47 -6.86
CA ASN A 786 -64.03 1.42 -7.93
C ASN A 786 -62.68 1.18 -8.65
N LEU A 787 -61.81 0.33 -8.07
CA LEU A 787 -60.53 -0.09 -8.64
C LEU A 787 -60.48 -1.62 -8.84
N PRO A 788 -61.38 -2.20 -9.67
CA PRO A 788 -61.42 -3.63 -9.89
C PRO A 788 -60.13 -4.11 -10.58
N GLY A 789 -59.41 -5.04 -9.94
CA GLY A 789 -58.14 -5.58 -10.44
C GLY A 789 -56.88 -4.91 -9.90
N CYS A 790 -57.01 -3.91 -9.02
CA CYS A 790 -55.91 -3.39 -8.22
C CYS A 790 -55.71 -4.25 -6.96
N GLU A 791 -54.48 -4.62 -6.63
CA GLU A 791 -54.13 -5.20 -5.34
C GLU A 791 -54.08 -4.09 -4.29
N ILE A 792 -54.99 -4.12 -3.31
CA ILE A 792 -55.15 -3.06 -2.33
C ILE A 792 -54.84 -3.58 -0.93
N ASN A 793 -53.94 -2.89 -0.25
CA ASN A 793 -53.43 -3.29 1.05
C ASN A 793 -54.00 -2.39 2.16
N PHE A 794 -54.99 -2.89 2.91
CA PHE A 794 -55.65 -2.15 4.00
C PHE A 794 -55.14 -2.50 5.40
N GLN A 795 -54.05 -3.27 5.55
CA GLN A 795 -53.61 -3.74 6.87
C GLN A 795 -53.42 -2.57 7.86
N HIS A 796 -53.84 -2.79 9.10
CA HIS A 796 -53.73 -1.81 10.19
C HIS A 796 -54.48 -0.48 9.96
N ASN A 797 -55.54 -0.47 9.13
CA ASN A 797 -56.51 0.61 9.14
C ASN A 797 -57.40 0.52 10.38
N ALA A 798 -57.65 1.66 11.04
CA ALA A 798 -58.64 1.73 12.11
C ALA A 798 -60.05 1.70 11.50
N GLY A 799 -60.69 0.53 11.55
CA GLY A 799 -62.10 0.29 11.21
C GLY A 799 -62.77 -0.51 12.31
#